data_AF-A0A3C1X3A2-F1
#
_entry.id   AF-A0A3C1X3A2-F1
#
_cell.length_a   1.000
_cell.length_b   1.000
_cell.length_c   1.000
_cell.angle_alpha   90.00
_cell.angle_beta   90.00
_cell.angle_gamma   90.00
#
_symmetry.space_group_name_H-M   'P 1'
#
loop_
_entity.id
_entity.type
_entity.pdbx_description
1 polymer ?
#
loop_
_entity_poly.entity_id
_entity_poly.type
_entity_poly.pdbx_seq_one_letter_code
_entity_poly.pdbx_strand_id
1 'polypeptide(L)'
;MERWSMRFCPERIRWLTAVLCLLCGLSAVWGDEQEAKTARWKKDYETRVLPIIRERCQQCHSAEKAEGELDLTKFATGDQAFEANDAWERVARRIRLNEMPPQGSPGLNDRQKGIFQKWVDTRPNQDLCSQLASEETQSWYRGYVMSRRLTQLEYRNAIHDLLGQSLPVGEEPPTDGAGGEGFDTVGDSLFTSTLHIEAYLLLADQLVDRAMPLDFPDRLSGVSEIVLPGLLSVPQWRLLSSGGVEAAGSADVQAAVRQLVTGFSHRAWRRPPTDAEVDRLLQLYAAALPQLGNVLAAVRQPLKAVLVSPHFLFVVETEPDETGVLPLTPHQLATRLALFLWSSIPDEELLRAADTGLLADDQHYRQQIVRMLSDRRAVALGENFGLQWLGLRNFASVQPDAEIYPQYSRELAADLQEEAVQFVAGVFRDNRPLTDLLSADYVFVNGRLAQHYGLSVPVQSDWQRVAVNDGRRGGAATLGAVLTAASYPRRTSPVLRGRWILDELLGTPVPPPPPGVPPLDQSVAEAGSQTLRQRLELHRQKPECASCHDRMDPLGFGLENFDGIGRWRETDSGQPIDSAGRLPAGEQFSGPAELKTVLLGRQGDFLNHFSRKMLGFALGRELNKFDACVVETSVRKLQENGYQSRILIEEIACSYPFRNRYYKKSDPPPDPAGGRGSRLLQALQRFSEKAAEAQKKAAAEKAASEKPVEQ
;
A
#
# COMPACT_ATOMS: atom_id res chain seq x y z
N MET A 1 58.00 30.35 -35.20
CA MET A 1 56.57 30.09 -34.93
C MET A 1 56.45 28.67 -34.41
N GLU A 2 56.10 28.36 -33.17
CA GLU A 2 56.01 29.09 -31.90
C GLU A 2 56.00 28.01 -30.80
N ARG A 3 56.70 28.26 -29.69
CA ARG A 3 56.78 27.39 -28.51
C ARG A 3 55.51 27.55 -27.68
N TRP A 4 54.91 26.46 -27.20
CA TRP A 4 54.11 26.48 -25.97
C TRP A 4 54.58 25.41 -24.99
N SER A 5 55.29 25.88 -23.97
CA SER A 5 55.69 25.14 -22.78
C SER A 5 54.54 25.18 -21.75
N MET A 6 53.89 24.06 -21.46
CA MET A 6 53.09 23.94 -20.25
C MET A 6 53.99 23.50 -19.09
N ARG A 7 54.31 24.46 -18.22
CA ARG A 7 54.89 24.20 -16.90
C ARG A 7 53.81 23.51 -16.05
N PHE A 8 54.02 22.23 -15.75
CA PHE A 8 53.24 21.53 -14.73
C PHE A 8 53.54 22.16 -13.36
N CYS A 9 52.52 22.77 -12.74
CA CYS A 9 52.61 23.35 -11.41
C CYS A 9 52.37 22.23 -10.36
N PRO A 10 53.38 21.84 -9.56
CA PRO A 10 53.27 20.72 -8.60
C PRO A 10 52.28 20.98 -7.45
N GLU A 11 51.84 22.23 -7.27
CA GLU A 11 50.97 22.61 -6.14
C GLU A 11 49.51 22.17 -6.33
N ARG A 12 48.98 22.09 -7.56
CA ARG A 12 47.58 21.67 -7.80
C ARG A 12 47.35 20.17 -7.59
N ILE A 13 48.37 19.35 -7.83
CA ILE A 13 48.31 17.89 -7.56
C ILE A 13 48.33 17.64 -6.05
N ARG A 14 49.09 18.44 -5.27
CA ARG A 14 49.10 18.37 -3.81
C ARG A 14 47.77 18.76 -3.17
N TRP A 15 47.03 19.72 -3.75
CA TRP A 15 45.68 20.06 -3.27
C TRP A 15 44.65 18.98 -3.59
N LEU A 16 44.69 18.38 -4.78
CA LEU A 16 43.78 17.29 -5.14
C LEU A 16 44.05 16.00 -4.35
N THR A 17 45.32 15.65 -4.09
CA THR A 17 45.65 14.51 -3.21
C THR A 17 45.37 14.81 -1.74
N ALA A 18 45.56 16.04 -1.26
CA ALA A 18 45.17 16.41 0.11
C ALA A 18 43.65 16.36 0.33
N VAL A 19 42.84 16.80 -0.65
CA VAL A 19 41.37 16.71 -0.58
C VAL A 19 40.88 15.25 -0.69
N LEU A 20 41.51 14.43 -1.55
CA LEU A 20 41.21 12.99 -1.60
C LEU A 20 41.60 12.27 -0.30
N CYS A 21 42.76 12.58 0.30
CA CYS A 21 43.19 12.04 1.58
C CYS A 21 42.32 12.53 2.76
N LEU A 22 41.82 13.77 2.71
CA LEU A 22 40.86 14.30 3.68
C LEU A 22 39.50 13.61 3.56
N LEU A 23 39.00 13.37 2.34
CA LEU A 23 37.75 12.64 2.11
C LEU A 23 37.85 11.15 2.47
N CYS A 24 38.96 10.47 2.13
CA CYS A 24 39.23 9.10 2.58
C CYS A 24 39.45 9.02 4.10
N GLY A 25 40.09 10.02 4.71
CA GLY A 25 40.28 10.13 6.16
C GLY A 25 38.97 10.36 6.90
N LEU A 26 38.05 11.16 6.37
CA LEU A 26 36.71 11.38 6.93
C LEU A 26 35.85 10.11 6.89
N SER A 27 35.86 9.36 5.79
CA SER A 27 35.14 8.08 5.70
C SER A 27 35.69 7.00 6.63
N ALA A 28 37.02 6.93 6.81
CA ALA A 28 37.65 5.98 7.73
C ALA A 28 37.37 6.33 9.20
N VAL A 29 37.38 7.62 9.56
CA VAL A 29 37.06 8.09 10.91
C VAL A 29 35.60 7.82 11.27
N TRP A 30 34.66 7.94 10.32
CA TRP A 30 33.25 7.63 10.56
C TRP A 30 32.97 6.12 10.72
N GLY A 31 33.69 5.26 9.99
CA GLY A 31 33.62 3.81 10.15
C GLY A 31 34.07 3.34 11.54
N ASP A 32 35.25 3.81 11.98
CA ASP A 32 35.80 3.51 13.32
C ASP A 32 34.90 4.00 14.46
N GLU A 33 34.27 5.17 14.30
CA GLU A 33 33.38 5.73 15.33
C GLU A 33 32.08 4.90 15.46
N GLN A 34 31.50 4.44 14.36
CA GLN A 34 30.26 3.65 14.37
C GLN A 34 30.48 2.24 14.91
N GLU A 35 31.62 1.62 14.57
CA GLU A 35 32.01 0.32 15.11
C GLU A 35 32.26 0.40 16.62
N ALA A 36 32.95 1.44 17.08
CA ALA A 36 33.17 1.69 18.51
C ALA A 36 31.84 1.95 19.27
N LYS A 37 30.91 2.73 18.69
CA LYS A 37 29.58 2.94 19.26
C LYS A 37 28.79 1.64 19.34
N THR A 38 28.86 0.80 18.32
CA THR A 38 28.17 -0.50 18.26
C THR A 38 28.72 -1.46 19.29
N ALA A 39 30.05 -1.59 19.40
CA ALA A 39 30.69 -2.41 20.42
C ALA A 39 30.32 -1.96 21.84
N ARG A 40 30.29 -0.65 22.08
CA ARG A 40 29.85 -0.09 23.37
C ARG A 40 28.39 -0.41 23.67
N TRP A 41 27.50 -0.27 22.70
CA TRP A 41 26.09 -0.56 22.85
C TRP A 41 25.83 -2.03 23.19
N LYS A 42 26.50 -2.95 22.49
CA LYS A 42 26.44 -4.40 22.73
C LYS A 42 26.93 -4.75 24.14
N LYS A 43 28.02 -4.12 24.58
CA LYS A 43 28.55 -4.30 25.95
C LYS A 43 27.61 -3.72 27.01
N ASP A 44 26.98 -2.58 26.75
CA ASP A 44 25.99 -1.98 27.65
C ASP A 44 24.75 -2.88 27.78
N TYR A 45 24.34 -3.58 26.72
CA TYR A 45 23.28 -4.59 26.80
C TYR A 45 23.65 -5.69 27.82
N GLU A 46 24.78 -6.34 27.62
CA GLU A 46 25.20 -7.50 28.42
C GLU A 46 25.42 -7.14 29.89
N THR A 47 25.97 -5.96 30.15
CA THR A 47 26.36 -5.55 31.51
C THR A 47 25.25 -4.84 32.28
N ARG A 48 24.30 -4.17 31.60
CA ARG A 48 23.31 -3.32 32.27
C ARG A 48 21.86 -3.69 31.99
N VAL A 49 21.56 -4.23 30.80
CA VAL A 49 20.19 -4.50 30.36
C VAL A 49 19.81 -5.97 30.56
N LEU A 50 20.69 -6.89 30.16
CA LEU A 50 20.48 -8.34 30.30
C LEU A 50 20.23 -8.79 31.75
N PRO A 51 20.89 -8.23 32.80
CA PRO A 51 20.53 -8.53 34.18
C PRO A 51 19.09 -8.15 34.54
N ILE A 52 18.61 -6.99 34.05
CA ILE A 52 17.24 -6.53 34.28
C ILE A 52 16.25 -7.47 33.58
N ILE A 53 16.54 -7.88 32.35
CA ILE A 53 15.72 -8.83 31.60
C ILE A 53 15.59 -10.17 32.33
N ARG A 54 16.72 -10.73 32.78
CA ARG A 54 16.75 -12.00 33.53
C ARG A 54 15.96 -11.92 34.82
N GLU A 55 16.11 -10.84 35.57
CA GLU A 55 15.47 -10.67 36.88
C GLU A 55 13.96 -10.36 36.76
N ARG A 56 13.57 -9.50 35.80
CA ARG A 56 12.25 -8.86 35.77
C ARG A 56 11.35 -9.30 34.63
N CYS A 57 11.89 -9.87 33.55
CA CYS A 57 11.12 -10.18 32.35
C CYS A 57 11.03 -11.70 32.10
N GLN A 58 12.12 -12.44 32.30
CA GLN A 58 12.18 -13.88 31.95
C GLN A 58 11.30 -14.79 32.81
N GLN A 59 10.74 -14.30 33.92
CA GLN A 59 9.73 -15.03 34.69
C GLN A 59 8.46 -15.31 33.86
N CYS A 60 8.13 -14.41 32.93
CA CYS A 60 6.94 -14.48 32.06
C CYS A 60 7.27 -14.53 30.56
N HIS A 61 8.51 -14.21 30.15
CA HIS A 61 8.96 -14.20 28.75
C HIS A 61 10.20 -15.07 28.54
N SER A 62 10.04 -16.37 28.77
CA SER A 62 11.07 -17.40 28.55
C SER A 62 10.61 -18.46 27.55
N ALA A 63 11.51 -19.37 27.16
CA ALA A 63 11.19 -20.48 26.28
C ALA A 63 10.05 -21.37 26.81
N GLU A 64 9.90 -21.50 28.14
CA GLU A 64 8.84 -22.30 28.78
C GLU A 64 7.53 -21.52 28.96
N LYS A 65 7.63 -20.20 29.19
CA LYS A 65 6.50 -19.29 29.37
C LYS A 65 6.71 -18.12 28.42
N ALA A 66 6.20 -18.25 27.20
CA ALA A 66 6.29 -17.21 26.17
C ALA A 66 5.01 -16.37 26.16
N GLU A 67 4.71 -15.69 27.27
CA GLU A 67 3.52 -14.83 27.34
C GLU A 67 3.60 -13.76 26.24
N GLY A 68 2.49 -13.55 25.52
CA GLY A 68 2.45 -12.64 24.38
C GLY A 68 3.38 -13.03 23.21
N GLU A 69 3.69 -14.33 23.07
CA GLU A 69 4.55 -14.90 22.01
C GLU A 69 6.00 -14.37 22.02
N LEU A 70 6.45 -13.86 23.16
CA LEU A 70 7.79 -13.28 23.32
C LEU A 70 8.68 -14.17 24.18
N ASP A 71 9.80 -14.61 23.60
CA ASP A 71 10.86 -15.36 24.29
C ASP A 71 12.15 -14.52 24.33
N LEU A 72 12.46 -13.97 25.50
CA LEU A 72 13.65 -13.14 25.71
C LEU A 72 14.93 -13.94 26.00
N THR A 73 14.84 -15.28 26.13
CA THR A 73 16.03 -16.12 26.33
C THR A 73 16.88 -16.24 25.07
N LYS A 74 16.28 -15.98 23.90
CA LYS A 74 16.94 -15.93 22.58
C LYS A 74 17.97 -14.81 22.45
N PHE A 75 17.92 -13.79 23.32
CA PHE A 75 18.80 -12.63 23.28
C PHE A 75 19.83 -12.67 24.41
N ALA A 76 20.64 -13.73 24.45
CA ALA A 76 21.62 -13.93 25.50
C ALA A 76 22.89 -13.07 25.36
N THR A 77 23.15 -12.53 24.16
CA THR A 77 24.34 -11.71 23.86
C THR A 77 23.97 -10.35 23.26
N GLY A 78 24.92 -9.42 23.29
CA GLY A 78 24.78 -8.10 22.66
C GLY A 78 24.55 -8.18 21.16
N ASP A 79 25.16 -9.15 20.47
CA ASP A 79 24.96 -9.37 19.03
C ASP A 79 23.53 -9.80 18.70
N GLN A 80 22.99 -10.78 19.45
CA GLN A 80 21.62 -11.24 19.28
C GLN A 80 20.62 -10.11 19.56
N ALA A 81 20.91 -9.27 20.55
CA ALA A 81 20.09 -8.10 20.82
C ALA A 81 20.18 -7.04 19.71
N PHE A 82 21.38 -6.86 19.14
CA PHE A 82 21.62 -5.87 18.08
C PHE A 82 20.90 -6.20 16.78
N GLU A 83 20.78 -7.48 16.42
CA GLU A 83 20.06 -7.95 15.23
C GLU A 83 18.53 -7.90 15.38
N ALA A 84 18.00 -7.90 16.61
CA ALA A 84 16.57 -8.02 16.88
C ALA A 84 15.87 -6.66 17.12
N ASN A 85 16.10 -5.68 16.22
CA ASN A 85 15.61 -4.31 16.41
C ASN A 85 14.10 -4.22 16.68
N ASP A 86 13.30 -4.83 15.80
CA ASP A 86 11.84 -4.76 15.87
C ASP A 86 11.29 -5.34 17.19
N ALA A 87 11.97 -6.34 17.75
CA ALA A 87 11.60 -6.91 19.04
C ALA A 87 11.90 -5.91 20.17
N TRP A 88 13.08 -5.29 20.17
CA TRP A 88 13.49 -4.35 21.21
C TRP A 88 12.76 -3.01 21.15
N GLU A 89 12.44 -2.49 19.97
CA GLU A 89 11.58 -1.32 19.83
C GLU A 89 10.19 -1.58 20.42
N ARG A 90 9.63 -2.78 20.16
CA ARG A 90 8.34 -3.18 20.70
C ARG A 90 8.39 -3.29 22.22
N VAL A 91 9.42 -3.92 22.78
CA VAL A 91 9.62 -4.05 24.24
C VAL A 91 9.80 -2.67 24.87
N ALA A 92 10.66 -1.82 24.31
CA ALA A 92 10.92 -0.47 24.82
C ALA A 92 9.64 0.36 24.87
N ARG A 93 8.84 0.29 23.82
CA ARG A 93 7.56 0.98 23.73
C ARG A 93 6.60 0.52 24.82
N ARG A 94 6.45 -0.78 25.06
CA ARG A 94 5.58 -1.31 26.13
C ARG A 94 6.03 -0.89 27.53
N ILE A 95 7.35 -0.84 27.77
CA ILE A 95 7.90 -0.35 29.04
C ILE A 95 7.64 1.15 29.19
N ARG A 96 7.86 1.95 28.14
CA ARG A 96 7.62 3.40 28.14
C ARG A 96 6.16 3.74 28.40
N LEU A 97 5.25 2.95 27.84
CA LEU A 97 3.80 3.11 28.02
C LEU A 97 3.27 2.53 29.34
N ASN A 98 4.15 2.05 30.23
CA ASN A 98 3.79 1.35 31.48
C ASN A 98 2.83 0.16 31.26
N GLU A 99 2.84 -0.44 30.07
CA GLU A 99 2.07 -1.65 29.77
C GLU A 99 2.74 -2.91 30.32
N MET A 100 4.07 -2.85 30.49
CA MET A 100 4.87 -3.95 31.02
C MET A 100 5.85 -3.43 32.09
N PRO A 101 6.01 -4.14 33.22
CA PRO A 101 5.27 -5.34 33.64
C PRO A 101 3.80 -5.08 34.02
N PRO A 102 2.89 -6.07 33.92
CA PRO A 102 1.47 -5.88 34.24
C PRO A 102 1.25 -5.64 35.75
N GLN A 103 0.07 -5.13 36.11
CA GLN A 103 -0.29 -4.93 37.52
C GLN A 103 -0.20 -6.24 38.31
N GLY A 104 0.48 -6.20 39.46
CA GLY A 104 0.70 -7.37 40.32
C GLY A 104 2.03 -8.10 40.07
N SER A 105 2.73 -7.81 38.98
CA SER A 105 4.08 -8.34 38.72
C SER A 105 5.19 -7.45 39.30
N PRO A 106 6.42 -7.98 39.48
CA PRO A 106 7.56 -7.18 39.94
C PRO A 106 7.86 -6.02 38.97
N GLY A 107 7.47 -4.79 39.32
CA GLY A 107 7.66 -3.62 38.48
C GLY A 107 9.14 -3.25 38.23
N LEU A 108 9.36 -2.47 37.17
CA LEU A 108 10.63 -1.79 36.91
C LEU A 108 10.67 -0.45 37.66
N ASN A 109 11.74 -0.18 38.39
CA ASN A 109 11.94 1.15 38.98
C ASN A 109 12.41 2.18 37.94
N ASP A 110 12.31 3.47 38.25
CA ASP A 110 12.63 4.55 37.31
C ASP A 110 14.08 4.50 36.81
N ARG A 111 15.01 4.04 37.65
CA ARG A 111 16.41 3.83 37.25
C ARG A 111 16.54 2.73 36.21
N GLN A 112 15.86 1.59 36.40
CA GLN A 112 15.85 0.48 35.44
C GLN A 112 15.21 0.90 34.11
N LYS A 113 14.07 1.60 34.18
CA LYS A 113 13.41 2.18 32.99
C LYS A 113 14.35 3.14 32.25
N GLY A 114 15.02 4.05 32.96
CA GLY A 114 15.98 4.99 32.37
C GLY A 114 17.20 4.32 31.74
N ILE A 115 17.72 3.24 32.35
CA ILE A 115 18.82 2.44 31.78
C ILE A 115 18.36 1.78 30.46
N PHE A 116 17.20 1.12 30.49
CA PHE A 116 16.65 0.43 29.33
C PHE A 116 16.36 1.41 28.19
N GLN A 117 15.67 2.51 28.50
CA GLN A 117 15.29 3.54 27.53
C GLN A 117 16.52 4.16 26.89
N LYS A 118 17.50 4.58 27.68
CA LYS A 118 18.74 5.15 27.17
C LYS A 118 19.51 4.17 26.30
N TRP A 119 19.53 2.88 26.66
CA TRP A 119 20.19 1.86 25.84
C TRP A 119 19.52 1.76 24.47
N VAL A 120 18.19 1.64 24.40
CA VAL A 120 17.48 1.60 23.11
C VAL A 120 17.70 2.89 22.30
N ASP A 121 17.59 4.06 22.94
CA ASP A 121 17.74 5.36 22.25
C ASP A 121 19.16 5.65 21.75
N THR A 122 20.16 4.95 22.29
CA THR A 122 21.58 5.11 21.88
C THR A 122 22.04 4.03 20.92
N ARG A 123 21.12 3.19 20.42
CA ARG A 123 21.43 2.18 19.40
C ARG A 123 22.00 2.87 18.15
N PRO A 124 23.20 2.49 17.70
CA PRO A 124 23.72 3.01 16.45
C PRO A 124 22.86 2.52 15.28
N ASN A 125 22.50 3.43 14.38
CA ASN A 125 21.81 3.07 13.15
C ASN A 125 22.67 2.07 12.34
N GLN A 126 22.07 0.93 12.00
CA GLN A 126 22.63 0.06 10.99
C GLN A 126 22.26 0.69 9.65
N ASP A 127 23.18 1.40 9.00
CA ASP A 127 22.95 1.93 7.65
C ASP A 127 22.96 0.77 6.63
N LEU A 128 21.88 0.00 6.65
CA LEU A 128 21.65 -1.16 5.79
C LEU A 128 20.92 -0.77 4.49
N CYS A 129 20.55 0.50 4.34
CA CYS A 129 19.74 1.01 3.23
C CYS A 129 20.39 0.76 1.87
N SER A 130 21.71 0.87 1.80
CA SER A 130 22.51 0.64 0.59
C SER A 130 22.97 -0.82 0.44
N GLN A 131 22.68 -1.68 1.41
CA GLN A 131 23.15 -3.07 1.47
C GLN A 131 22.04 -4.07 1.14
N LEU A 132 21.23 -3.77 0.12
CA LEU A 132 20.28 -4.74 -0.42
C LEU A 132 21.07 -5.97 -0.91
N ALA A 133 20.71 -7.16 -0.44
CA ALA A 133 21.17 -8.45 -0.97
C ALA A 133 22.69 -8.57 -1.23
N SER A 134 23.53 -8.27 -0.23
CA SER A 134 24.97 -8.62 -0.21
C SER A 134 25.21 -10.13 -0.40
N GLU A 135 26.45 -10.56 -0.68
CA GLU A 135 26.80 -12.00 -0.83
C GLU A 135 26.32 -12.87 0.34
N GLU A 136 26.29 -12.31 1.56
CA GLU A 136 25.84 -12.96 2.79
C GLU A 136 24.31 -12.90 2.99
N THR A 137 23.62 -11.92 2.39
CA THR A 137 22.19 -11.65 2.63
C THR A 137 21.29 -12.00 1.45
N GLN A 138 21.86 -12.31 0.28
CA GLN A 138 21.13 -12.73 -0.93
C GLN A 138 20.24 -13.96 -0.73
N SER A 139 20.62 -14.88 0.17
CA SER A 139 19.85 -16.08 0.48
C SER A 139 18.58 -15.79 1.29
N TRP A 140 18.55 -14.64 1.96
CA TRP A 140 17.45 -14.19 2.84
C TRP A 140 16.64 -13.04 2.23
N TYR A 141 17.17 -12.36 1.22
CA TYR A 141 16.46 -11.26 0.56
C TYR A 141 15.25 -11.80 -0.20
N ARG A 142 14.06 -11.65 0.38
CA ARG A 142 12.76 -11.90 -0.29
C ARG A 142 12.17 -10.63 -0.90
N GLY A 143 12.95 -9.55 -0.97
CA GLY A 143 12.51 -8.23 -1.40
C GLY A 143 12.35 -8.04 -2.92
N TYR A 144 12.49 -9.10 -3.71
CA TYR A 144 12.12 -9.06 -5.12
C TYR A 144 10.60 -9.03 -5.25
N VAL A 145 10.07 -7.95 -5.82
CA VAL A 145 8.69 -7.93 -6.31
C VAL A 145 8.67 -8.86 -7.52
N MET A 146 8.08 -10.06 -7.38
CA MET A 146 7.76 -10.87 -8.56
C MET A 146 6.92 -10.02 -9.51
N SER A 147 7.05 -10.20 -10.84
CA SER A 147 6.19 -9.49 -11.79
C SER A 147 4.73 -9.63 -11.33
N ARG A 148 4.14 -8.53 -10.87
CA ARG A 148 2.81 -8.54 -10.28
C ARG A 148 1.81 -8.02 -11.28
N ARG A 149 0.59 -8.53 -11.21
CA ARG A 149 -0.53 -7.97 -11.96
C ARG A 149 -0.80 -6.53 -11.49
N LEU A 150 -1.35 -5.68 -12.35
CA LEU A 150 -2.04 -4.46 -11.89
C LEU A 150 -3.19 -4.88 -10.99
N THR A 151 -3.42 -4.19 -9.86
CA THR A 151 -4.64 -4.41 -9.06
C THR A 151 -5.90 -4.05 -9.88
N GLN A 152 -7.09 -4.48 -9.44
CA GLN A 152 -8.36 -4.13 -10.08
C GLN A 152 -8.50 -2.60 -10.24
N LEU A 153 -8.11 -1.85 -9.19
CA LEU A 153 -8.11 -0.39 -9.20
C LEU A 153 -7.08 0.19 -10.18
N GLU A 154 -5.84 -0.32 -10.15
CA GLU A 154 -4.79 0.13 -11.08
C GLU A 154 -5.15 -0.17 -12.54
N TYR A 155 -5.75 -1.33 -12.82
CA TYR A 155 -6.23 -1.69 -14.15
C TYR A 155 -7.36 -0.75 -14.60
N ARG A 156 -8.34 -0.49 -13.73
CA ARG A 156 -9.45 0.45 -14.02
C ARG A 156 -8.91 1.84 -14.37
N ASN A 157 -8.00 2.36 -13.57
CA ASN A 157 -7.42 3.69 -13.78
C ASN A 157 -6.54 3.72 -15.03
N ALA A 158 -5.75 2.67 -15.28
CA ALA A 158 -4.93 2.54 -16.50
C ALA A 158 -5.79 2.52 -17.77
N ILE A 159 -6.92 1.78 -17.75
CA ILE A 159 -7.89 1.77 -18.85
C ILE A 159 -8.50 3.15 -19.05
N HIS A 160 -8.89 3.83 -17.98
CA HIS A 160 -9.41 5.19 -18.07
C HIS A 160 -8.39 6.16 -18.67
N ASP A 161 -7.14 6.10 -18.24
CA ASP A 161 -6.10 7.00 -18.76
C ASP A 161 -5.67 6.66 -20.19
N LEU A 162 -5.78 5.41 -20.63
CA LEU A 162 -5.51 4.99 -22.01
C LEU A 162 -6.64 5.30 -22.97
N LEU A 163 -7.89 5.00 -22.57
CA LEU A 163 -9.05 4.95 -23.45
C LEU A 163 -10.08 6.06 -23.18
N GLY A 164 -9.94 6.81 -22.09
CA GLY A 164 -10.93 7.81 -21.66
C GLY A 164 -12.24 7.21 -21.14
N GLN A 165 -12.23 5.95 -20.72
CA GLN A 165 -13.44 5.19 -20.40
C GLN A 165 -13.36 4.50 -19.03
N SER A 166 -14.49 4.47 -18.33
CA SER A 166 -14.66 3.63 -17.13
C SER A 166 -14.95 2.17 -17.50
N LEU A 167 -14.61 1.25 -16.60
CA LEU A 167 -15.00 -0.15 -16.75
C LEU A 167 -16.53 -0.31 -16.66
N PRO A 168 -17.13 -1.23 -17.43
CA PRO A 168 -18.53 -1.62 -17.24
C PRO A 168 -18.75 -2.21 -15.84
N VAL A 169 -19.84 -1.80 -15.19
CA VAL A 169 -20.20 -2.27 -13.84
C VAL A 169 -20.55 -3.76 -13.90
N GLY A 170 -19.95 -4.55 -13.01
CA GLY A 170 -20.18 -5.99 -12.90
C GLY A 170 -19.33 -6.86 -13.83
N GLU A 171 -18.51 -6.23 -14.68
CA GLU A 171 -17.57 -6.92 -15.58
C GLU A 171 -16.10 -6.69 -15.15
N GLU A 172 -15.88 -6.07 -13.99
CA GLU A 172 -14.54 -5.84 -13.48
C GLU A 172 -13.81 -7.16 -13.19
N PRO A 173 -12.48 -7.22 -13.36
CA PRO A 173 -11.68 -8.36 -12.90
C PRO A 173 -11.94 -8.62 -11.41
N PRO A 174 -11.80 -9.86 -10.91
CA PRO A 174 -12.00 -10.14 -9.48
C PRO A 174 -11.19 -9.22 -8.54
N THR A 175 -11.74 -8.95 -7.35
CA THR A 175 -11.10 -8.12 -6.34
C THR A 175 -9.84 -8.77 -5.76
N ASP A 176 -8.85 -7.95 -5.46
CA ASP A 176 -7.55 -8.40 -4.94
C ASP A 176 -7.57 -8.64 -3.42
N GLY A 177 -6.87 -9.69 -2.98
CA GLY A 177 -6.52 -9.88 -1.58
C GLY A 177 -5.45 -8.88 -1.12
N ALA A 178 -5.36 -8.65 0.18
CA ALA A 178 -4.29 -7.85 0.78
C ALA A 178 -3.18 -8.75 1.35
N GLY A 179 -1.93 -8.27 1.34
CA GLY A 179 -0.78 -8.96 1.91
C GLY A 179 0.20 -8.00 2.59
N GLY A 180 1.28 -8.56 3.18
CA GLY A 180 2.38 -7.80 3.80
C GLY A 180 1.89 -6.78 4.82
N GLU A 181 2.15 -5.49 4.55
CA GLU A 181 1.74 -4.37 5.41
C GLU A 181 0.23 -4.05 5.36
N GLY A 182 -0.59 -4.88 4.70
CA GLY A 182 -2.05 -4.76 4.64
C GLY A 182 -2.59 -4.17 3.34
N PHE A 183 -1.85 -4.28 2.24
CA PHE A 183 -2.22 -3.67 0.95
C PHE A 183 -2.35 -4.72 -0.15
N ASP A 184 -3.24 -4.46 -1.10
CA ASP A 184 -3.44 -5.28 -2.30
C ASP A 184 -2.36 -5.12 -3.37
N THR A 185 -1.46 -4.13 -3.22
CA THR A 185 -0.31 -3.94 -4.11
C THR A 185 0.79 -4.99 -3.89
N VAL A 186 0.66 -5.85 -2.87
CA VAL A 186 1.66 -6.86 -2.53
C VAL A 186 1.69 -7.99 -3.57
N GLY A 187 2.79 -8.05 -4.31
CA GLY A 187 2.96 -8.98 -5.44
C GLY A 187 2.69 -10.45 -5.12
N ASP A 188 3.10 -10.91 -3.93
CA ASP A 188 2.94 -12.31 -3.48
C ASP A 188 1.46 -12.73 -3.29
N SER A 189 0.53 -11.77 -3.21
CA SER A 189 -0.90 -12.01 -3.05
C SER A 189 -1.70 -11.92 -4.36
N LEU A 190 -1.09 -11.44 -5.44
CA LEU A 190 -1.75 -11.10 -6.71
C LEU A 190 -1.73 -12.28 -7.70
N PHE A 191 -2.37 -13.38 -7.32
CA PHE A 191 -2.53 -14.54 -8.20
C PHE A 191 -3.47 -14.24 -9.37
N THR A 192 -3.16 -14.81 -10.54
CA THR A 192 -4.03 -14.72 -11.72
C THR A 192 -4.86 -15.99 -11.85
N SER A 193 -6.18 -15.88 -11.68
CA SER A 193 -7.13 -16.99 -11.90
C SER A 193 -7.73 -16.94 -13.31
N THR A 194 -8.39 -18.02 -13.73
CA THR A 194 -9.09 -18.09 -15.04
C THR A 194 -10.11 -16.95 -15.20
N LEU A 195 -10.83 -16.59 -14.14
CA LEU A 195 -11.79 -15.49 -14.15
C LEU A 195 -11.15 -14.14 -14.51
N HIS A 196 -9.89 -13.91 -14.13
CA HIS A 196 -9.18 -12.70 -14.52
C HIS A 196 -8.92 -12.68 -16.03
N ILE A 197 -8.46 -13.79 -16.60
CA ILE A 197 -8.15 -13.89 -18.03
C ILE A 197 -9.41 -13.71 -18.87
N GLU A 198 -10.52 -14.32 -18.47
CA GLU A 198 -11.82 -14.15 -19.13
C GLU A 198 -12.27 -12.68 -19.11
N ALA A 199 -12.19 -12.02 -17.94
CA ALA A 199 -12.50 -10.62 -17.80
C ALA A 199 -11.60 -9.74 -18.70
N TYR A 200 -10.29 -9.98 -18.73
CA TYR A 200 -9.37 -9.18 -19.57
C TYR A 200 -9.63 -9.32 -21.06
N LEU A 201 -9.91 -10.53 -21.54
CA LEU A 201 -10.23 -10.77 -22.95
C LEU A 201 -11.52 -10.05 -23.35
N LEU A 202 -12.55 -10.17 -22.52
CA LEU A 202 -13.85 -9.55 -22.74
C LEU A 202 -13.78 -8.01 -22.67
N LEU A 203 -13.11 -7.47 -21.66
CA LEU A 203 -12.92 -6.03 -21.50
C LEU A 203 -12.08 -5.43 -22.62
N ALA A 204 -10.98 -6.09 -23.04
CA ALA A 204 -10.18 -5.63 -24.17
C ALA A 204 -11.01 -5.51 -25.45
N ASP A 205 -11.85 -6.50 -25.73
CA ASP A 205 -12.74 -6.49 -26.89
C ASP A 205 -13.73 -5.32 -26.84
N GLN A 206 -14.50 -5.21 -25.75
CA GLN A 206 -15.55 -4.21 -25.61
C GLN A 206 -15.01 -2.77 -25.54
N LEU A 207 -13.94 -2.55 -24.76
CA LEU A 207 -13.43 -1.20 -24.50
C LEU A 207 -12.76 -0.59 -25.73
N VAL A 208 -12.04 -1.41 -26.52
CA VAL A 208 -11.44 -0.94 -27.78
C VAL A 208 -12.52 -0.66 -28.81
N ASP A 209 -13.55 -1.50 -28.91
CA ASP A 209 -14.66 -1.27 -29.83
C ASP A 209 -15.45 -0.01 -29.48
N ARG A 210 -15.65 0.26 -28.17
CA ARG A 210 -16.28 1.49 -27.68
C ARG A 210 -15.39 2.72 -27.84
N ALA A 211 -14.07 2.58 -27.65
CA ALA A 211 -13.10 3.68 -27.86
C ALA A 211 -13.02 4.10 -29.32
N MET A 212 -13.24 3.16 -30.23
CA MET A 212 -13.02 3.36 -31.65
C MET A 212 -14.24 2.97 -32.50
N PRO A 213 -15.43 3.59 -32.32
CA PRO A 213 -16.66 3.19 -33.02
C PRO A 213 -16.53 3.29 -34.55
N LEU A 214 -17.20 2.38 -35.28
CA LEU A 214 -17.18 2.40 -36.76
C LEU A 214 -18.00 3.57 -37.32
N ASP A 215 -19.11 3.90 -36.65
CA ASP A 215 -20.00 4.99 -37.02
C ASP A 215 -19.71 6.20 -36.12
N PHE A 216 -19.14 7.27 -36.68
CA PHE A 216 -18.88 8.51 -35.95
C PHE A 216 -19.97 9.55 -36.29
N PRO A 217 -20.69 10.12 -35.31
CA PRO A 217 -21.71 11.13 -35.62
C PRO A 217 -21.05 12.42 -36.17
N ASP A 218 -21.62 12.98 -37.25
CA ASP A 218 -21.12 14.18 -37.95
C ASP A 218 -20.97 15.45 -37.07
N ARG A 219 -21.57 15.47 -35.88
CA ARG A 219 -21.49 16.60 -34.95
C ARG A 219 -20.33 16.44 -33.97
N LEU A 220 -19.23 17.12 -34.29
CA LEU A 220 -17.97 17.16 -33.52
C LEU A 220 -18.03 17.90 -32.17
N SER A 221 -19.19 18.39 -31.72
CA SER A 221 -19.28 19.14 -30.46
C SER A 221 -19.21 18.20 -29.25
N GLY A 222 -18.01 18.06 -28.68
CA GLY A 222 -17.77 17.36 -27.40
C GLY A 222 -16.99 16.05 -27.48
N VAL A 223 -16.68 15.54 -28.68
CA VAL A 223 -16.10 14.19 -28.89
C VAL A 223 -14.56 14.16 -28.86
N SER A 224 -13.91 15.29 -28.54
CA SER A 224 -12.45 15.40 -28.41
C SER A 224 -11.87 14.49 -27.31
N GLU A 225 -12.69 13.98 -26.39
CA GLU A 225 -12.26 13.16 -25.25
C GLU A 225 -12.34 11.64 -25.49
N ILE A 226 -12.98 11.18 -26.58
CA ILE A 226 -13.41 9.76 -26.70
C ILE A 226 -12.44 8.88 -27.51
N VAL A 227 -11.60 9.44 -28.38
CA VAL A 227 -10.99 8.68 -29.50
C VAL A 227 -9.55 8.21 -29.23
N LEU A 228 -9.17 7.95 -27.97
CA LEU A 228 -7.78 7.76 -27.49
C LEU A 228 -7.06 9.11 -27.25
N PRO A 229 -7.09 9.63 -26.01
CA PRO A 229 -6.52 10.92 -25.65
C PRO A 229 -5.05 11.06 -26.09
N GLY A 230 -4.76 12.04 -26.94
CA GLY A 230 -3.40 12.39 -27.37
C GLY A 230 -2.74 11.47 -28.41
N LEU A 231 -3.39 10.39 -28.84
CA LEU A 231 -2.81 9.43 -29.79
C LEU A 231 -3.33 9.58 -31.23
N LEU A 232 -4.58 10.02 -31.40
CA LEU A 232 -5.19 10.24 -32.71
C LEU A 232 -5.69 11.67 -32.85
N SER A 233 -5.21 12.35 -33.91
CA SER A 233 -5.80 13.61 -34.35
C SER A 233 -7.09 13.36 -35.14
N VAL A 234 -7.99 14.35 -35.18
CA VAL A 234 -9.23 14.27 -35.99
C VAL A 234 -8.96 13.93 -37.47
N PRO A 235 -7.93 14.49 -38.14
CA PRO A 235 -7.57 14.07 -39.51
C PRO A 235 -7.13 12.61 -39.61
N GLN A 236 -6.28 12.13 -38.69
CA GLN A 236 -5.84 10.72 -38.68
C GLN A 236 -7.02 9.78 -38.44
N TRP A 237 -7.92 10.13 -37.52
CA TRP A 237 -9.15 9.37 -37.31
C TRP A 237 -10.00 9.27 -38.57
N ARG A 238 -10.25 10.40 -39.25
CA ARG A 238 -10.99 10.42 -40.52
C ARG A 238 -10.33 9.57 -41.59
N LEU A 239 -9.01 9.62 -41.68
CA LEU A 239 -8.23 8.79 -42.61
C LEU A 239 -8.42 7.29 -42.33
N LEU A 240 -8.37 6.88 -41.06
CA LEU A 240 -8.53 5.47 -40.67
C LEU A 240 -9.99 4.98 -40.78
N SER A 241 -10.97 5.83 -40.47
CA SER A 241 -12.40 5.48 -40.48
C SER A 241 -13.01 5.41 -41.89
N SER A 242 -12.56 6.27 -42.81
CA SER A 242 -13.02 6.27 -44.22
C SER A 242 -12.30 5.26 -45.11
N GLY A 243 -11.26 4.60 -44.59
CA GLY A 243 -10.43 3.67 -45.35
C GLY A 243 -11.03 2.27 -45.51
N GLY A 244 -11.42 1.92 -46.74
CA GLY A 244 -11.64 0.52 -47.15
C GLY A 244 -10.32 -0.21 -47.44
N VAL A 245 -10.39 -1.50 -47.80
CA VAL A 245 -9.21 -2.35 -48.10
C VAL A 245 -8.29 -1.73 -49.16
N GLU A 246 -8.83 -1.02 -50.14
CA GLU A 246 -8.03 -0.34 -51.19
C GLU A 246 -7.22 0.85 -50.65
N ALA A 247 -7.81 1.65 -49.76
CA ALA A 247 -7.13 2.80 -49.13
C ALA A 247 -6.06 2.35 -48.13
N ALA A 248 -6.20 1.13 -47.58
CA ALA A 248 -5.23 0.55 -46.65
C ALA A 248 -3.83 0.37 -47.25
N GLY A 249 -3.71 0.24 -48.58
CA GLY A 249 -2.42 0.15 -49.26
C GLY A 249 -1.65 1.48 -49.35
N SER A 250 -2.28 2.61 -49.02
CA SER A 250 -1.62 3.92 -49.07
C SER A 250 -0.55 4.07 -48.00
N ALA A 251 0.55 4.76 -48.33
CA ALA A 251 1.63 5.04 -47.38
C ALA A 251 1.14 5.82 -46.16
N ASP A 252 0.19 6.74 -46.36
CA ASP A 252 -0.37 7.55 -45.28
C ASP A 252 -1.19 6.72 -44.28
N VAL A 253 -2.01 5.78 -44.75
CA VAL A 253 -2.77 4.88 -43.87
C VAL A 253 -1.82 3.94 -43.12
N GLN A 254 -0.83 3.36 -43.78
CA GLN A 254 0.16 2.48 -43.14
C GLN A 254 0.97 3.22 -42.07
N ALA A 255 1.40 4.46 -42.37
CA ALA A 255 2.10 5.31 -41.40
C ALA A 255 1.21 5.67 -40.21
N ALA A 256 -0.06 6.01 -40.45
CA ALA A 256 -1.02 6.32 -39.38
C ALA A 256 -1.31 5.10 -38.48
N VAL A 257 -1.49 3.91 -39.07
CA VAL A 257 -1.68 2.66 -38.31
C VAL A 257 -0.45 2.34 -37.47
N ARG A 258 0.76 2.42 -38.05
CA ARG A 258 2.00 2.20 -37.30
C ARG A 258 2.16 3.20 -36.16
N GLN A 259 1.95 4.49 -36.42
CA GLN A 259 2.02 5.53 -35.40
C GLN A 259 1.04 5.27 -34.25
N LEU A 260 -0.20 4.90 -34.56
CA LEU A 260 -1.22 4.57 -33.57
C LEU A 260 -0.78 3.36 -32.71
N VAL A 261 -0.41 2.26 -33.35
CA VAL A 261 -0.01 1.03 -32.65
C VAL A 261 1.23 1.27 -31.79
N THR A 262 2.22 1.99 -32.30
CA THR A 262 3.42 2.36 -31.54
C THR A 262 3.10 3.25 -30.35
N GLY A 263 2.32 4.33 -30.54
CA GLY A 263 1.95 5.23 -29.45
C GLY A 263 1.08 4.56 -28.38
N PHE A 264 0.11 3.75 -28.80
CA PHE A 264 -0.75 3.02 -27.88
C PHE A 264 0.01 1.98 -27.06
N SER A 265 0.88 1.19 -27.71
CA SER A 265 1.72 0.22 -27.00
C SER A 265 2.78 0.88 -26.11
N HIS A 266 3.35 2.03 -26.50
CA HIS A 266 4.27 2.81 -25.65
C HIS A 266 3.61 3.22 -24.34
N ARG A 267 2.40 3.79 -24.40
CA ARG A 267 1.63 4.19 -23.21
C ARG A 267 1.20 2.98 -22.38
N ALA A 268 0.62 1.96 -23.01
CA ALA A 268 0.08 0.81 -22.32
C ALA A 268 1.19 -0.04 -21.65
N TRP A 269 2.30 -0.27 -22.35
CA TRP A 269 3.42 -1.05 -21.82
C TRP A 269 4.40 -0.21 -21.01
N ARG A 270 4.18 1.11 -20.94
CA ARG A 270 4.92 2.07 -20.11
C ARG A 270 6.40 2.15 -20.46
N ARG A 271 6.75 1.81 -21.71
CA ARG A 271 8.09 1.84 -22.28
C ARG A 271 8.05 1.89 -23.82
N PRO A 272 9.13 2.30 -24.49
CA PRO A 272 9.32 2.11 -25.92
C PRO A 272 9.09 0.65 -26.34
N PRO A 273 8.11 0.37 -27.23
CA PRO A 273 8.04 -0.93 -27.88
C PRO A 273 9.20 -1.05 -28.86
N THR A 274 9.77 -2.26 -28.98
CA THR A 274 10.77 -2.56 -30.00
C THR A 274 10.12 -2.63 -31.38
N ASP A 275 10.88 -2.41 -32.45
CA ASP A 275 10.36 -2.55 -33.81
C ASP A 275 9.77 -3.94 -34.08
N ALA A 276 10.41 -5.00 -33.55
CA ALA A 276 9.91 -6.37 -33.67
C ALA A 276 8.60 -6.61 -32.90
N GLU A 277 8.33 -5.87 -31.82
CA GLU A 277 7.03 -5.91 -31.14
C GLU A 277 5.96 -5.19 -31.96
N VAL A 278 6.28 -4.01 -32.49
CA VAL A 278 5.37 -3.26 -33.36
C VAL A 278 5.04 -4.05 -34.62
N ASP A 279 6.03 -4.66 -35.27
CA ASP A 279 5.82 -5.46 -36.48
C ASP A 279 4.92 -6.68 -36.23
N ARG A 280 5.04 -7.34 -35.07
CA ARG A 280 4.13 -8.44 -34.68
C ARG A 280 2.69 -7.95 -34.50
N LEU A 281 2.49 -6.77 -33.93
CA LEU A 281 1.16 -6.16 -33.83
C LEU A 281 0.62 -5.78 -35.22
N LEU A 282 1.47 -5.24 -36.10
CA LEU A 282 1.08 -4.91 -37.47
C LEU A 282 0.74 -6.15 -38.32
N GLN A 283 1.32 -7.31 -38.03
CA GLN A 283 0.92 -8.58 -38.63
C GLN A 283 -0.52 -8.97 -38.26
N LEU A 284 -0.96 -8.71 -37.01
CA LEU A 284 -2.35 -8.94 -36.61
C LEU A 284 -3.32 -8.03 -37.39
N TYR A 285 -2.95 -6.75 -37.55
CA TYR A 285 -3.69 -5.82 -38.40
C TYR A 285 -3.80 -6.32 -39.84
N ALA A 286 -2.66 -6.71 -40.44
CA ALA A 286 -2.62 -7.18 -41.83
C ALA A 286 -3.44 -8.46 -42.05
N ALA A 287 -3.47 -9.37 -41.06
CA ALA A 287 -4.27 -10.59 -41.11
C ALA A 287 -5.78 -10.33 -40.93
N ALA A 288 -6.15 -9.32 -40.15
CA ALA A 288 -7.54 -8.96 -39.87
C ALA A 288 -8.18 -8.13 -40.99
N LEU A 289 -7.40 -7.29 -41.67
CA LEU A 289 -7.87 -6.40 -42.73
C LEU A 289 -8.71 -7.08 -43.83
N PRO A 290 -8.27 -8.18 -44.47
CA PRO A 290 -9.08 -8.84 -45.50
C PRO A 290 -10.36 -9.49 -44.96
N GLN A 291 -10.40 -9.83 -43.66
CA GLN A 291 -11.56 -10.47 -43.03
C GLN A 291 -12.62 -9.44 -42.63
N LEU A 292 -12.20 -8.28 -42.15
CA LEU A 292 -13.08 -7.24 -41.63
C LEU A 292 -13.44 -6.16 -42.65
N GLY A 293 -12.68 -6.04 -43.76
CA GLY A 293 -12.98 -5.15 -44.88
C GLY A 293 -12.81 -3.65 -44.59
N ASN A 294 -12.39 -3.27 -43.38
CA ASN A 294 -12.32 -1.89 -42.92
C ASN A 294 -11.04 -1.67 -42.09
N VAL A 295 -10.30 -0.58 -42.37
CA VAL A 295 -9.02 -0.26 -41.73
C VAL A 295 -9.20 -0.06 -40.22
N LEU A 296 -10.24 0.68 -39.83
CA LEU A 296 -10.52 0.96 -38.43
C LEU A 296 -10.87 -0.32 -37.66
N ALA A 297 -11.73 -1.18 -38.21
CA ALA A 297 -12.06 -2.48 -37.62
C ALA A 297 -10.83 -3.38 -37.47
N ALA A 298 -9.94 -3.38 -38.46
CA ALA A 298 -8.72 -4.17 -38.44
C ALA A 298 -7.70 -3.66 -37.42
N VAL A 299 -7.54 -2.33 -37.26
CA VAL A 299 -6.56 -1.77 -36.31
C VAL A 299 -6.95 -2.00 -34.86
N ARG A 300 -8.23 -2.28 -34.56
CA ARG A 300 -8.64 -2.67 -33.21
C ARG A 300 -7.96 -3.96 -32.73
N GLN A 301 -7.64 -4.89 -33.63
CA GLN A 301 -7.05 -6.18 -33.27
C GLN A 301 -5.69 -6.06 -32.57
N PRO A 302 -4.70 -5.32 -33.10
CA PRO A 302 -3.47 -5.09 -32.34
C PRO A 302 -3.68 -4.33 -31.02
N LEU A 303 -4.65 -3.40 -30.92
CA LEU A 303 -4.91 -2.71 -29.65
C LEU A 303 -5.51 -3.65 -28.59
N LYS A 304 -6.43 -4.54 -29.00
CA LYS A 304 -6.94 -5.63 -28.15
C LYS A 304 -5.78 -6.52 -27.67
N ALA A 305 -4.86 -6.88 -28.58
CA ALA A 305 -3.66 -7.65 -28.24
C ALA A 305 -2.73 -6.92 -27.26
N VAL A 306 -2.59 -5.59 -27.37
CA VAL A 306 -1.83 -4.77 -26.42
C VAL A 306 -2.44 -4.84 -25.01
N LEU A 307 -3.76 -4.77 -24.88
CA LEU A 307 -4.48 -4.79 -23.59
C LEU A 307 -4.53 -6.17 -22.91
N VAL A 308 -4.23 -7.25 -23.63
CA VAL A 308 -4.13 -8.61 -23.04
C VAL A 308 -2.69 -9.10 -22.93
N SER A 309 -1.73 -8.26 -23.32
CA SER A 309 -0.30 -8.53 -23.21
C SER A 309 0.15 -8.52 -21.74
N PRO A 310 1.06 -9.43 -21.34
CA PRO A 310 1.71 -9.35 -20.04
C PRO A 310 2.36 -7.99 -19.75
N HIS A 311 2.86 -7.29 -20.79
CA HIS A 311 3.46 -5.96 -20.62
C HIS A 311 2.45 -4.87 -20.20
N PHE A 312 1.15 -5.07 -20.45
CA PHE A 312 0.09 -4.20 -19.95
C PHE A 312 -0.48 -4.70 -18.62
N LEU A 313 -0.85 -5.98 -18.55
CA LEU A 313 -1.52 -6.58 -17.39
C LEU A 313 -0.62 -6.66 -16.14
N PHE A 314 0.69 -6.69 -16.33
CA PHE A 314 1.67 -6.83 -15.24
C PHE A 314 2.65 -5.65 -15.20
N VAL A 315 3.13 -5.37 -14.00
CA VAL A 315 4.28 -4.52 -13.75
C VAL A 315 5.53 -5.36 -14.01
N VAL A 316 5.99 -5.35 -15.27
CA VAL A 316 7.16 -6.09 -15.71
C VAL A 316 8.39 -5.21 -15.63
N GLU A 317 9.21 -5.47 -14.63
CA GLU A 317 10.55 -4.91 -14.51
C GLU A 317 11.55 -5.90 -15.10
N THR A 318 11.85 -5.73 -16.39
CA THR A 318 12.79 -6.58 -17.15
C THR A 318 14.09 -6.80 -16.38
N GLU A 319 14.51 -8.06 -16.32
CA GLU A 319 15.76 -8.47 -15.66
C GLU A 319 16.94 -8.22 -16.62
N PRO A 320 17.99 -7.51 -16.18
CA PRO A 320 19.23 -7.38 -16.92
C PRO A 320 20.00 -8.70 -16.91
N ASP A 321 20.97 -8.83 -17.82
CA ASP A 321 21.89 -9.99 -17.85
C ASP A 321 22.81 -10.04 -16.62
N GLU A 322 22.96 -8.89 -15.94
CA GLU A 322 23.77 -8.72 -14.74
C GLU A 322 23.01 -9.17 -13.47
N THR A 323 23.76 -9.68 -12.50
CA THR A 323 23.22 -10.18 -11.22
C THR A 323 23.57 -9.25 -10.08
N GLY A 324 22.73 -9.20 -9.05
CA GLY A 324 22.95 -8.34 -7.90
C GLY A 324 21.97 -7.18 -7.87
N VAL A 325 22.28 -6.15 -7.09
CA VAL A 325 21.41 -4.97 -6.96
C VAL A 325 21.78 -3.95 -8.01
N LEU A 326 20.81 -3.64 -8.87
CA LEU A 326 20.99 -2.74 -10.00
C LEU A 326 19.94 -1.63 -9.95
N PRO A 327 20.28 -0.43 -10.46
CA PRO A 327 19.33 0.66 -10.59
C PRO A 327 18.25 0.30 -11.59
N LEU A 328 17.03 0.74 -11.29
CA LEU A 328 15.91 0.63 -12.22
C LEU A 328 16.12 1.56 -13.41
N THR A 329 15.60 1.15 -14.57
CA THR A 329 15.60 2.00 -15.75
C THR A 329 14.67 3.21 -15.55
N PRO A 330 14.86 4.32 -16.30
CA PRO A 330 13.97 5.47 -16.22
C PRO A 330 12.48 5.11 -16.40
N HIS A 331 12.14 4.17 -17.29
CA HIS A 331 10.76 3.71 -17.51
C HIS A 331 10.20 2.89 -16.34
N GLN A 332 11.04 2.08 -15.69
CA GLN A 332 10.66 1.35 -14.48
C GLN A 332 10.42 2.32 -13.32
N LEU A 333 11.27 3.35 -13.16
CA LEU A 333 11.06 4.42 -12.18
C LEU A 333 9.78 5.22 -12.44
N ALA A 334 9.53 5.62 -13.69
CA ALA A 334 8.29 6.28 -14.09
C ALA A 334 7.07 5.43 -13.72
N THR A 335 7.11 4.14 -14.02
CA THR A 335 6.03 3.19 -13.71
C THR A 335 5.80 3.08 -12.20
N ARG A 336 6.86 2.88 -11.39
CA ARG A 336 6.72 2.83 -9.93
C ARG A 336 6.14 4.12 -9.38
N LEU A 337 6.61 5.27 -9.85
CA LEU A 337 6.13 6.57 -9.38
C LEU A 337 4.65 6.80 -9.72
N ALA A 338 4.23 6.45 -10.93
CA ALA A 338 2.83 6.56 -11.36
C ALA A 338 1.89 5.63 -10.59
N LEU A 339 2.30 4.37 -10.37
CA LEU A 339 1.49 3.43 -9.57
C LEU A 339 1.41 3.88 -8.11
N PHE A 340 2.52 4.37 -7.55
CA PHE A 340 2.54 4.86 -6.18
C PHE A 340 1.63 6.08 -5.98
N LEU A 341 1.72 7.10 -6.84
CA LEU A 341 1.02 8.38 -6.62
C LEU A 341 -0.37 8.45 -7.25
N TRP A 342 -0.58 7.77 -8.38
CA TRP A 342 -1.81 7.84 -9.16
C TRP A 342 -2.52 6.50 -9.29
N SER A 343 -1.90 5.39 -8.84
CA SER A 343 -2.43 4.03 -9.05
C SER A 343 -2.86 3.83 -10.50
N SER A 344 -2.03 4.29 -11.44
CA SER A 344 -2.30 4.28 -12.88
C SER A 344 -0.98 4.28 -13.66
N ILE A 345 -1.06 4.32 -14.98
CA ILE A 345 0.09 4.45 -15.86
C ILE A 345 0.72 5.85 -15.81
N PRO A 346 2.02 5.98 -16.14
CA PRO A 346 2.66 7.27 -16.36
C PRO A 346 1.93 8.10 -17.44
N ASP A 347 1.90 9.42 -17.26
CA ASP A 347 1.44 10.32 -18.32
C ASP A 347 2.53 10.61 -19.35
N GLU A 348 2.16 11.28 -20.44
CA GLU A 348 3.06 11.62 -21.53
C GLU A 348 4.29 12.42 -21.09
N GLU A 349 4.13 13.31 -20.10
CA GLU A 349 5.25 14.08 -19.57
C GLU A 349 6.25 13.19 -18.84
N LEU A 350 5.76 12.29 -17.97
CA LEU A 350 6.61 11.37 -17.23
C LEU A 350 7.26 10.32 -18.15
N LEU A 351 6.53 9.80 -19.15
CA LEU A 351 7.08 8.90 -20.16
C LEU A 351 8.16 9.59 -21.00
N ARG A 352 7.94 10.83 -21.43
CA ARG A 352 8.95 11.59 -22.18
C ARG A 352 10.20 11.83 -21.34
N ALA A 353 10.05 12.16 -20.06
CA ALA A 353 11.18 12.31 -19.14
C ALA A 353 11.95 10.99 -18.98
N ALA A 354 11.27 9.85 -19.00
CA ALA A 354 11.91 8.52 -19.02
C ALA A 354 12.63 8.25 -20.35
N ASP A 355 11.98 8.53 -21.49
CA ASP A 355 12.54 8.34 -22.83
C ASP A 355 13.84 9.14 -23.04
N THR A 356 13.90 10.37 -22.51
CA THR A 356 15.08 11.23 -22.62
C THR A 356 16.09 11.04 -21.48
N GLY A 357 15.85 10.10 -20.56
CA GLY A 357 16.74 9.81 -19.43
C GLY A 357 16.76 10.87 -18.32
N LEU A 358 15.84 11.85 -18.34
CA LEU A 358 15.80 12.94 -17.35
C LEU A 358 15.46 12.44 -15.94
N LEU A 359 14.79 11.29 -15.81
CA LEU A 359 14.49 10.70 -14.49
C LEU A 359 15.73 10.13 -13.77
N ALA A 360 16.88 10.05 -14.43
CA ALA A 360 18.14 9.75 -13.77
C ALA A 360 18.70 10.95 -12.97
N ASP A 361 18.27 12.17 -13.30
CA ASP A 361 18.64 13.38 -12.56
C ASP A 361 17.70 13.59 -11.36
N ASP A 362 18.30 13.69 -10.17
CA ASP A 362 17.54 13.79 -8.92
C ASP A 362 16.67 15.04 -8.83
N GLN A 363 17.11 16.15 -9.42
CA GLN A 363 16.34 17.39 -9.40
C GLN A 363 15.10 17.27 -10.29
N HIS A 364 15.24 16.78 -11.52
CA HIS A 364 14.10 16.55 -12.41
C HIS A 364 13.16 15.48 -11.86
N TYR A 365 13.69 14.41 -11.26
CA TYR A 365 12.88 13.38 -10.62
C TYR A 365 12.01 13.95 -9.50
N ARG A 366 12.57 14.77 -8.60
CA ARG A 366 11.79 15.46 -7.54
C ARG A 366 10.77 16.43 -8.10
N GLN A 367 11.08 17.15 -9.17
CA GLN A 367 10.11 18.03 -9.83
C GLN A 367 8.88 17.25 -10.34
N GLN A 368 9.09 16.05 -10.89
CA GLN A 368 8.00 15.17 -11.29
C GLN A 368 7.15 14.73 -10.09
N ILE A 369 7.74 14.38 -8.95
CA ILE A 369 6.99 14.08 -7.71
C ILE A 369 6.06 15.24 -7.33
N VAL A 370 6.58 16.47 -7.27
CA VAL A 370 5.79 17.66 -6.90
C VAL A 370 4.65 17.92 -7.88
N ARG A 371 4.93 17.82 -9.19
CA ARG A 371 3.93 17.96 -10.24
C ARG A 371 2.82 16.92 -10.07
N MET A 372 3.19 15.67 -9.87
CA MET A 372 2.24 14.56 -9.79
C MET A 372 1.35 14.64 -8.54
N LEU A 373 1.88 15.07 -7.40
CA LEU A 373 1.10 15.31 -6.18
C LEU A 373 0.09 16.46 -6.34
N SER A 374 0.37 17.42 -7.23
CA SER A 374 -0.52 18.55 -7.52
C SER A 374 -1.60 18.21 -8.55
N ASP A 375 -1.48 17.08 -9.26
CA ASP A 375 -2.45 16.61 -10.23
C ASP A 375 -3.70 16.03 -9.55
N ARG A 376 -4.87 16.15 -10.19
CA ARG A 376 -6.14 15.59 -9.71
C ARG A 376 -6.06 14.08 -9.44
N ARG A 377 -5.25 13.35 -10.22
CA ARG A 377 -5.04 11.90 -10.09
C ARG A 377 -4.39 11.51 -8.76
N ALA A 378 -3.76 12.44 -8.04
CA ALA A 378 -3.27 12.18 -6.68
C ALA A 378 -4.40 11.86 -5.67
N VAL A 379 -5.69 12.01 -6.06
CA VAL A 379 -6.82 11.47 -5.28
C VAL A 379 -6.68 9.96 -5.04
N ALA A 380 -5.96 9.25 -5.91
CA ALA A 380 -5.67 7.83 -5.78
C ALA A 380 -4.93 7.48 -4.47
N LEU A 381 -4.17 8.41 -3.86
CA LEU A 381 -3.60 8.19 -2.53
C LEU A 381 -4.67 8.05 -1.45
N GLY A 382 -5.82 8.71 -1.59
CA GLY A 382 -6.99 8.53 -0.73
C GLY A 382 -7.77 7.25 -1.07
N GLU A 383 -8.03 7.02 -2.36
CA GLU A 383 -8.84 5.88 -2.83
C GLU A 383 -8.15 4.53 -2.62
N ASN A 384 -6.85 4.45 -2.93
CA ASN A 384 -6.10 3.21 -2.88
C ASN A 384 -5.40 3.04 -1.53
N PHE A 385 -4.45 3.93 -1.20
CA PHE A 385 -3.73 3.82 0.06
C PHE A 385 -4.63 4.14 1.26
N GLY A 386 -5.35 5.26 1.23
CA GLY A 386 -6.15 5.77 2.35
C GLY A 386 -7.24 4.80 2.80
N LEU A 387 -8.08 4.33 1.88
CA LEU A 387 -9.13 3.37 2.23
C LEU A 387 -8.58 2.03 2.72
N GLN A 388 -7.42 1.58 2.22
CA GLN A 388 -6.77 0.36 2.71
C GLN A 388 -6.21 0.53 4.12
N TRP A 389 -5.44 1.60 4.33
CA TRP A 389 -4.88 1.95 5.63
C TRP A 389 -5.96 2.14 6.70
N LEU A 390 -7.08 2.78 6.37
CA LEU A 390 -8.18 3.00 7.31
C LEU A 390 -9.04 1.74 7.54
N GLY A 391 -8.83 0.65 6.79
CA GLY A 391 -9.65 -0.56 6.86
C GLY A 391 -11.04 -0.43 6.23
N LEU A 392 -11.18 0.44 5.22
CA LEU A 392 -12.46 0.85 4.61
C LEU A 392 -12.72 0.29 3.21
N ARG A 393 -11.87 -0.60 2.66
CA ARG A 393 -12.11 -1.20 1.32
C ARG A 393 -13.51 -1.81 1.17
N ASN A 394 -13.97 -2.50 2.20
CA ASN A 394 -15.27 -3.19 2.21
C ASN A 394 -16.36 -2.37 2.91
N PHE A 395 -16.20 -1.05 3.01
CA PHE A 395 -17.15 -0.19 3.72
C PHE A 395 -18.57 -0.29 3.17
N ALA A 396 -18.71 -0.51 1.86
CA ALA A 396 -20.02 -0.74 1.22
C ALA A 396 -20.79 -1.95 1.77
N SER A 397 -20.14 -2.91 2.44
CA SER A 397 -20.81 -4.05 3.10
C SER A 397 -21.24 -3.77 4.54
N VAL A 398 -20.87 -2.62 5.12
CA VAL A 398 -21.25 -2.25 6.48
C VAL A 398 -22.72 -1.86 6.50
N GLN A 399 -23.52 -2.61 7.25
CA GLN A 399 -24.97 -2.44 7.35
C GLN A 399 -25.40 -2.15 8.80
N PRO A 400 -25.46 -0.86 9.20
CA PRO A 400 -26.22 -0.42 10.35
C PRO A 400 -27.68 -0.87 10.26
N ASP A 401 -28.26 -1.21 11.39
CA ASP A 401 -29.65 -1.65 11.50
C ASP A 401 -30.60 -0.50 11.16
N ALA A 402 -31.48 -0.72 10.18
CA ALA A 402 -32.36 0.32 9.65
C ALA A 402 -33.44 0.79 10.63
N GLU A 403 -33.79 -0.01 11.65
CA GLU A 403 -34.73 0.41 12.69
C GLU A 403 -34.07 1.40 13.65
N ILE A 404 -32.79 1.20 13.96
CA ILE A 404 -32.01 2.05 14.88
C ILE A 404 -31.45 3.28 14.16
N TYR A 405 -31.00 3.11 12.91
CA TYR A 405 -30.35 4.14 12.11
C TYR A 405 -31.09 4.38 10.78
N PRO A 406 -32.35 4.86 10.81
CA PRO A 406 -33.14 5.04 9.59
C PRO A 406 -32.60 6.12 8.64
N GLN A 407 -31.67 6.96 9.11
CA GLN A 407 -30.98 7.95 8.28
C GLN A 407 -29.80 7.36 7.48
N TYR A 408 -29.36 6.14 7.82
CA TYR A 408 -28.29 5.49 7.09
C TYR A 408 -28.79 4.98 5.74
N SER A 409 -28.24 5.53 4.67
CA SER A 409 -28.60 5.24 3.29
C SER A 409 -27.36 4.87 2.49
N ARG A 410 -27.54 4.34 1.27
CA ARG A 410 -26.42 4.06 0.38
C ARG A 410 -25.68 5.35 0.01
N GLU A 411 -26.41 6.45 -0.16
CA GLU A 411 -25.88 7.77 -0.47
C GLU A 411 -25.06 8.33 0.69
N LEU A 412 -25.52 8.16 1.93
CA LEU A 412 -24.73 8.55 3.10
C LEU A 412 -23.48 7.68 3.22
N ALA A 413 -23.57 6.36 3.02
CA ALA A 413 -22.41 5.48 3.04
C ALA A 413 -21.36 5.90 2.01
N ALA A 414 -21.79 6.26 0.79
CA ALA A 414 -20.92 6.79 -0.25
C ALA A 414 -20.25 8.11 0.18
N ASP A 415 -20.98 9.04 0.80
CA ASP A 415 -20.39 10.28 1.32
C ASP A 415 -19.38 10.04 2.43
N LEU A 416 -19.67 9.13 3.37
CA LEU A 416 -18.75 8.81 4.46
C LEU A 416 -17.43 8.23 3.92
N GLN A 417 -17.51 7.38 2.90
CA GLN A 417 -16.34 6.84 2.24
C GLN A 417 -15.58 7.91 1.44
N GLU A 418 -16.29 8.77 0.71
CA GLU A 418 -15.70 9.87 -0.06
C GLU A 418 -15.04 10.92 0.85
N GLU A 419 -15.60 11.21 2.03
CA GLU A 419 -14.93 12.04 3.04
C GLU A 419 -13.56 11.47 3.39
N ALA A 420 -13.46 10.17 3.65
CA ALA A 420 -12.19 9.53 3.99
C ALA A 420 -11.18 9.64 2.84
N VAL A 421 -11.62 9.44 1.59
CA VAL A 421 -10.80 9.62 0.39
C VAL A 421 -10.28 11.06 0.28
N GLN A 422 -11.18 12.04 0.31
CA GLN A 422 -10.84 13.46 0.17
C GLN A 422 -9.96 13.94 1.32
N PHE A 423 -10.20 13.47 2.55
CA PHE A 423 -9.39 13.82 3.71
C PHE A 423 -7.94 13.34 3.56
N VAL A 424 -7.73 12.06 3.27
CA VAL A 424 -6.38 11.51 3.11
C VAL A 424 -5.70 12.12 1.88
N ALA A 425 -6.37 12.17 0.73
CA ALA A 425 -5.83 12.77 -0.48
C ALA A 425 -5.47 14.26 -0.28
N GLY A 426 -6.31 15.01 0.43
CA GLY A 426 -6.11 16.42 0.75
C GLY A 426 -4.85 16.66 1.57
N VAL A 427 -4.51 15.77 2.51
CA VAL A 427 -3.26 15.88 3.29
C VAL A 427 -2.03 15.84 2.39
N PHE A 428 -2.01 14.99 1.36
CA PHE A 428 -0.89 14.88 0.43
C PHE A 428 -0.89 15.97 -0.64
N ARG A 429 -2.03 16.23 -1.27
CA ARG A 429 -2.17 17.22 -2.35
C ARG A 429 -1.83 18.63 -1.87
N ASP A 430 -2.32 19.01 -0.69
CA ASP A 430 -2.10 20.34 -0.12
C ASP A 430 -0.80 20.44 0.71
N ASN A 431 0.04 19.39 0.71
CA ASN A 431 1.26 19.29 1.50
C ASN A 431 1.05 19.63 2.99
N ARG A 432 -0.05 19.13 3.57
CA ARG A 432 -0.39 19.34 4.98
C ARG A 432 0.56 18.56 5.89
N PRO A 433 0.72 18.97 7.16
CA PRO A 433 1.40 18.15 8.14
C PRO A 433 0.71 16.77 8.27
N LEU A 434 1.47 15.68 8.32
CA LEU A 434 0.91 14.33 8.53
C LEU A 434 0.16 14.21 9.86
N THR A 435 0.47 15.07 10.84
CA THR A 435 -0.24 15.16 12.12
C THR A 435 -1.69 15.63 11.97
N ASP A 436 -2.08 16.22 10.83
CA ASP A 436 -3.49 16.47 10.49
C ASP A 436 -4.29 15.16 10.47
N LEU A 437 -3.68 14.03 10.08
CA LEU A 437 -4.34 12.72 10.11
C LEU A 437 -4.71 12.29 11.55
N LEU A 438 -4.09 12.86 12.58
CA LEU A 438 -4.47 12.63 13.98
C LEU A 438 -5.48 13.67 14.48
N SER A 439 -5.32 14.93 14.08
CA SER A 439 -5.92 16.05 14.81
C SER A 439 -6.23 17.29 13.95
N ALA A 440 -6.59 17.10 12.68
CA ALA A 440 -7.00 18.20 11.81
C ALA A 440 -8.12 19.04 12.46
N ASP A 441 -8.09 20.34 12.20
CA ASP A 441 -9.11 21.33 12.55
C ASP A 441 -10.11 21.56 11.39
N TYR A 442 -10.22 20.59 10.49
CA TYR A 442 -11.13 20.62 9.35
C TYR A 442 -11.68 19.24 9.01
N VAL A 443 -12.75 19.25 8.22
CA VAL A 443 -13.34 18.08 7.57
C VAL A 443 -13.59 18.36 6.09
N PHE A 444 -13.76 17.32 5.29
CA PHE A 444 -14.25 17.44 3.91
C PHE A 444 -15.71 17.01 3.88
N VAL A 445 -16.59 17.88 3.40
CA VAL A 445 -18.03 17.60 3.36
C VAL A 445 -18.65 18.15 2.09
N ASN A 446 -19.65 17.44 1.57
CA ASN A 446 -20.69 18.02 0.72
C ASN A 446 -21.87 18.48 1.58
N GLY A 447 -22.90 19.08 0.97
CA GLY A 447 -24.06 19.58 1.70
C GLY A 447 -24.84 18.51 2.49
N ARG A 448 -24.95 17.27 1.97
CA ARG A 448 -25.64 16.17 2.65
C ARG A 448 -24.88 15.70 3.89
N LEU A 449 -23.57 15.49 3.77
CA LEU A 449 -22.72 15.09 4.88
C LEU A 449 -22.61 16.20 5.94
N ALA A 450 -22.55 17.47 5.51
CA ALA A 450 -22.57 18.61 6.42
C ALA A 450 -23.84 18.62 7.27
N GLN A 451 -25.02 18.37 6.68
CA GLN A 451 -26.28 18.23 7.42
C GLN A 451 -26.21 17.06 8.42
N HIS A 452 -25.69 15.91 8.02
CA HIS A 452 -25.49 14.75 8.91
C HIS A 452 -24.58 15.09 10.11
N TYR A 453 -23.60 15.96 9.90
CA TYR A 453 -22.68 16.42 10.94
C TYR A 453 -23.17 17.63 11.74
N GLY A 454 -24.29 18.25 11.37
CA GLY A 454 -24.80 19.47 12.00
C GLY A 454 -23.98 20.72 11.66
N LEU A 455 -23.26 20.72 10.53
CA LEU A 455 -22.47 21.85 10.05
C LEU A 455 -23.33 22.81 9.22
N SER A 456 -23.03 24.12 9.30
CA SER A 456 -23.75 25.17 8.57
C SER A 456 -23.26 25.32 7.14
N VAL A 457 -23.51 24.31 6.29
CA VAL A 457 -23.21 24.31 4.85
C VAL A 457 -24.51 24.07 4.07
N PRO A 458 -24.78 24.82 2.98
CA PRO A 458 -25.96 24.59 2.14
C PRO A 458 -26.05 23.15 1.61
N VAL A 459 -27.26 22.58 1.57
CA VAL A 459 -27.49 21.17 1.19
C VAL A 459 -27.04 20.84 -0.24
N GLN A 460 -27.10 21.83 -1.14
CA GLN A 460 -26.69 21.72 -2.53
C GLN A 460 -25.20 21.99 -2.78
N SER A 461 -24.41 22.19 -1.72
CA SER A 461 -22.99 22.45 -1.87
C SER A 461 -22.22 21.20 -2.29
N ASP A 462 -21.31 21.39 -3.24
CA ASP A 462 -20.29 20.41 -3.60
C ASP A 462 -19.28 20.20 -2.45
N TRP A 463 -18.44 19.18 -2.63
CA TRP A 463 -17.34 18.84 -1.73
C TRP A 463 -16.42 20.03 -1.46
N GLN A 464 -16.23 20.35 -0.19
CA GLN A 464 -15.34 21.41 0.24
C GLN A 464 -14.73 21.10 1.61
N ARG A 465 -13.58 21.72 1.88
CA ARG A 465 -12.97 21.70 3.20
C ARG A 465 -13.64 22.74 4.09
N VAL A 466 -14.09 22.32 5.27
CA VAL A 466 -14.75 23.18 6.27
C VAL A 466 -13.99 23.10 7.58
N ALA A 467 -13.69 24.26 8.18
CA ALA A 467 -13.05 24.33 9.49
C ALA A 467 -14.01 23.90 10.62
N VAL A 468 -13.47 23.19 11.61
CA VAL A 468 -14.19 22.72 12.81
C VAL A 468 -13.40 23.14 14.06
N ASN A 469 -13.99 24.01 14.87
CA ASN A 469 -13.26 24.71 15.94
C ASN A 469 -13.44 24.10 17.34
N ASP A 470 -14.37 23.16 17.51
CA ASP A 470 -14.68 22.57 18.82
C ASP A 470 -13.83 21.34 19.15
N GLY A 471 -12.91 20.96 18.25
CA GLY A 471 -12.03 19.80 18.37
C GLY A 471 -12.73 18.44 18.31
N ARG A 472 -14.07 18.39 18.16
CA ARG A 472 -14.82 17.13 18.13
C ARG A 472 -14.53 16.34 16.87
N ARG A 473 -14.57 17.00 15.71
CA ARG A 473 -14.27 16.42 14.39
C ARG A 473 -12.90 16.80 13.86
N GLY A 474 -12.47 16.13 12.79
CA GLY A 474 -11.17 16.28 12.15
C GLY A 474 -10.12 15.29 12.66
N GLY A 475 -9.29 14.76 11.77
CA GLY A 475 -8.45 13.60 12.04
C GLY A 475 -9.15 12.26 11.78
N ALA A 476 -8.37 11.24 11.43
CA ALA A 476 -8.83 9.95 10.94
C ALA A 476 -9.75 9.21 11.92
N ALA A 477 -9.46 9.30 13.23
CA ALA A 477 -10.25 8.64 14.28
C ALA A 477 -11.70 9.15 14.39
N THR A 478 -12.02 10.29 13.79
CA THR A 478 -13.35 10.92 13.85
C THR A 478 -14.06 10.98 12.50
N LEU A 479 -13.48 10.37 11.46
CA LEU A 479 -14.15 10.16 10.18
C LEU A 479 -15.39 9.30 10.38
N GLY A 480 -16.51 9.68 9.77
CA GLY A 480 -17.77 8.95 9.98
C GLY A 480 -17.70 7.52 9.46
N ALA A 481 -16.97 7.25 8.36
CA ALA A 481 -16.74 5.89 7.88
C ALA A 481 -15.97 5.02 8.87
N VAL A 482 -14.91 5.55 9.50
CA VAL A 482 -14.14 4.84 10.54
C VAL A 482 -15.01 4.54 11.75
N LEU A 483 -15.75 5.54 12.24
CA LEU A 483 -16.65 5.39 13.39
C LEU A 483 -17.75 4.34 13.14
N THR A 484 -18.26 4.31 11.90
CA THR A 484 -19.30 3.35 11.46
C THR A 484 -18.73 1.94 11.31
N ALA A 485 -17.57 1.79 10.65
CA ALA A 485 -16.90 0.51 10.47
C ALA A 485 -16.44 -0.11 11.80
N ALA A 486 -16.06 0.73 12.77
CA ALA A 486 -15.69 0.32 14.12
C ALA A 486 -16.90 0.20 15.07
N SER A 487 -18.11 -0.05 14.56
CA SER A 487 -19.34 -0.23 15.34
C SER A 487 -20.06 -1.53 14.93
N TYR A 488 -21.00 -1.98 15.76
CA TYR A 488 -21.91 -3.08 15.41
C TYR A 488 -23.18 -2.52 14.76
N PRO A 489 -23.95 -3.33 14.01
CA PRO A 489 -25.16 -2.86 13.34
C PRO A 489 -26.15 -2.12 14.24
N ARG A 490 -26.27 -2.55 15.50
CA ARG A 490 -27.24 -2.01 16.46
C ARG A 490 -26.66 -1.11 17.55
N ARG A 491 -25.33 -0.90 17.60
CA ARG A 491 -24.68 -0.14 18.68
C ARG A 491 -23.22 0.25 18.37
N THR A 492 -22.70 1.24 19.10
CA THR A 492 -21.28 1.59 19.12
C THR A 492 -20.41 0.46 19.73
N SER A 493 -19.10 0.54 19.56
CA SER A 493 -18.15 -0.38 20.17
C SER A 493 -16.84 0.32 20.57
N PRO A 494 -16.68 0.72 21.84
CA PRO A 494 -15.42 1.25 22.37
C PRO A 494 -14.24 0.31 22.12
N VAL A 495 -14.47 -0.99 22.24
CA VAL A 495 -13.46 -2.02 22.01
C VAL A 495 -12.93 -1.96 20.57
N LEU A 496 -13.83 -1.95 19.57
CA LEU A 496 -13.42 -1.91 18.16
C LEU A 496 -12.78 -0.57 17.79
N ARG A 497 -13.31 0.55 18.29
CA ARG A 497 -12.75 1.89 18.07
C ARG A 497 -11.35 2.04 18.67
N GLY A 498 -11.19 1.60 19.90
CA GLY A 498 -9.90 1.61 20.59
C GLY A 498 -8.87 0.70 19.93
N ARG A 499 -9.28 -0.51 19.55
CA ARG A 499 -8.45 -1.44 18.77
C ARG A 499 -8.02 -0.80 17.46
N TRP A 500 -8.94 -0.19 16.71
CA TRP A 500 -8.63 0.48 15.45
C TRP A 500 -7.59 1.60 15.62
N ILE A 501 -7.68 2.42 16.68
CA ILE A 501 -6.67 3.44 16.98
C ILE A 501 -5.29 2.80 17.24
N LEU A 502 -5.24 1.73 18.02
CA LEU A 502 -3.98 1.05 18.34
C LEU A 502 -3.37 0.36 17.12
N ASP A 503 -4.20 -0.29 16.31
CA ASP A 503 -3.78 -1.09 15.16
C ASP A 503 -3.38 -0.19 13.98
N GLU A 504 -4.25 0.74 13.56
CA GLU A 504 -4.07 1.51 12.32
C GLU A 504 -3.37 2.86 12.50
N LEU A 505 -3.53 3.53 13.66
CA LEU A 505 -2.85 4.80 13.90
C LEU A 505 -1.50 4.62 14.60
N LEU A 506 -1.44 3.79 15.64
CA LEU A 506 -0.26 3.74 16.52
C LEU A 506 0.67 2.56 16.24
N GLY A 507 0.25 1.57 15.44
CA GLY A 507 1.05 0.41 15.10
C GLY A 507 1.38 -0.49 16.29
N THR A 508 0.48 -0.56 17.28
CA THR A 508 0.64 -1.32 18.52
C THR A 508 -0.47 -2.37 18.69
N PRO A 509 -0.55 -3.37 17.79
CA PRO A 509 -1.72 -4.21 17.69
C PRO A 509 -2.03 -4.98 18.97
N VAL A 510 -3.32 -5.19 19.20
CA VAL A 510 -3.82 -6.02 20.32
C VAL A 510 -3.77 -7.49 19.89
N PRO A 511 -3.20 -8.40 20.72
CA PRO A 511 -3.20 -9.82 20.40
C PRO A 511 -4.63 -10.40 20.33
N PRO A 512 -4.84 -11.52 19.62
CA PRO A 512 -6.15 -12.15 19.54
C PRO A 512 -6.67 -12.53 20.94
N PRO A 513 -8.00 -12.55 21.14
CA PRO A 513 -8.57 -12.91 22.43
C PRO A 513 -8.22 -14.37 22.81
N PRO A 514 -8.10 -14.69 24.11
CA PRO A 514 -7.87 -16.05 24.56
C PRO A 514 -8.97 -17.02 24.06
N PRO A 515 -8.62 -18.28 23.73
CA PRO A 515 -9.61 -19.28 23.35
C PRO A 515 -10.68 -19.48 24.43
N GLY A 516 -11.95 -19.54 24.01
CA GLY A 516 -13.08 -19.88 24.90
C GLY A 516 -13.71 -18.71 25.67
N VAL A 517 -13.31 -17.46 25.44
CA VAL A 517 -14.02 -16.28 25.97
C VAL A 517 -15.20 -15.95 25.05
N PRO A 518 -16.46 -16.01 25.51
CA PRO A 518 -17.61 -15.66 24.69
C PRO A 518 -17.58 -14.16 24.33
N PRO A 519 -18.00 -13.78 23.12
CA PRO A 519 -18.05 -12.39 22.73
C PRO A 519 -19.01 -11.60 23.63
N LEU A 520 -18.67 -10.32 23.85
CA LEU A 520 -19.39 -9.40 24.74
C LEU A 520 -20.89 -9.28 24.38
N ASP A 521 -21.29 -9.55 23.14
CA ASP A 521 -22.69 -9.54 22.70
C ASP A 521 -23.59 -10.58 23.39
N GLN A 522 -23.05 -11.74 23.74
CA GLN A 522 -23.81 -12.79 24.44
C GLN A 522 -24.05 -12.44 25.91
N SER A 523 -23.15 -11.71 26.56
CA SER A 523 -23.35 -11.20 27.93
C SER A 523 -24.17 -9.91 28.00
N VAL A 524 -24.33 -9.22 26.86
CA VAL A 524 -25.08 -7.96 26.72
C VAL A 524 -26.59 -8.18 26.76
N ALA A 525 -27.09 -9.35 26.38
CA ALA A 525 -28.53 -9.66 26.42
C ALA A 525 -29.11 -9.70 27.86
N GLU A 526 -28.26 -9.79 28.88
CA GLU A 526 -28.68 -9.98 30.29
C GLU A 526 -28.62 -8.69 31.14
N ALA A 527 -28.15 -7.55 30.59
CA ALA A 527 -27.64 -6.43 31.40
C ALA A 527 -28.56 -5.19 31.61
N GLY A 528 -29.88 -5.28 31.34
CA GLY A 528 -30.85 -4.25 31.76
C GLY A 528 -30.54 -2.82 31.30
N SER A 529 -30.70 -1.82 32.20
CA SER A 529 -30.57 -0.37 31.94
C SER A 529 -29.15 0.21 32.03
N GLN A 530 -28.11 -0.64 32.04
CA GLN A 530 -26.72 -0.20 32.19
C GLN A 530 -26.16 0.42 30.91
N THR A 531 -25.31 1.44 31.04
CA THR A 531 -24.58 2.02 29.90
C THR A 531 -23.57 1.03 29.32
N LEU A 532 -23.12 1.24 28.08
CA LEU A 532 -22.06 0.41 27.48
C LEU A 532 -20.76 0.42 28.29
N ARG A 533 -20.40 1.58 28.85
CA ARG A 533 -19.23 1.74 29.72
C ARG A 533 -19.28 0.85 30.95
N GLN A 534 -20.38 0.92 31.71
CA GLN A 534 -20.54 0.12 32.94
C GLN A 534 -20.40 -1.37 32.67
N ARG A 535 -20.93 -1.84 31.53
CA ARG A 535 -20.82 -3.25 31.12
C ARG A 535 -19.38 -3.65 30.81
N LEU A 536 -18.61 -2.79 30.13
CA LEU A 536 -17.20 -3.05 29.84
C LEU A 536 -16.34 -2.99 31.11
N GLU A 537 -16.62 -2.08 32.04
CA GLU A 537 -15.92 -2.02 33.33
C GLU A 537 -16.15 -3.30 34.16
N LEU A 538 -17.36 -3.86 34.15
CA LEU A 538 -17.63 -5.17 34.75
C LEU A 538 -16.83 -6.30 34.06
N HIS A 539 -16.76 -6.27 32.73
CA HIS A 539 -15.98 -7.25 31.96
C HIS A 539 -14.47 -7.19 32.27
N ARG A 540 -13.93 -5.99 32.48
CA ARG A 540 -12.52 -5.71 32.80
C ARG A 540 -12.09 -6.12 34.21
N GLN A 541 -13.00 -6.50 35.10
CA GLN A 541 -12.62 -6.96 36.44
C GLN A 541 -11.80 -8.27 36.41
N LYS A 542 -11.84 -9.02 35.32
CA LYS A 542 -11.03 -10.22 35.13
C LYS A 542 -9.60 -9.85 34.67
N PRO A 543 -8.54 -10.29 35.37
CA PRO A 543 -7.15 -9.94 35.03
C PRO A 543 -6.77 -10.29 33.58
N GLU A 544 -7.28 -11.41 33.05
CA GLU A 544 -6.98 -11.84 31.67
C GLU A 544 -7.54 -10.85 30.64
N CYS A 545 -8.71 -10.26 30.93
CA CYS A 545 -9.39 -9.30 30.06
C CYS A 545 -8.78 -7.89 30.20
N ALA A 546 -8.44 -7.48 31.42
CA ALA A 546 -7.83 -6.17 31.71
C ALA A 546 -6.53 -5.95 30.93
N SER A 547 -5.70 -6.99 30.76
CA SER A 547 -4.40 -6.95 30.07
C SER A 547 -4.45 -6.27 28.68
N CYS A 548 -5.55 -6.44 27.95
CA CYS A 548 -5.76 -5.83 26.64
C CYS A 548 -6.74 -4.66 26.69
N HIS A 549 -7.84 -4.80 27.44
CA HIS A 549 -8.89 -3.79 27.51
C HIS A 549 -8.46 -2.48 28.18
N ASP A 550 -7.48 -2.51 29.09
CA ASP A 550 -6.93 -1.29 29.70
C ASP A 550 -6.22 -0.38 28.69
N ARG A 551 -5.83 -0.91 27.53
CA ARG A 551 -5.15 -0.19 26.45
C ARG A 551 -6.13 0.38 25.43
N MET A 552 -7.14 -0.41 25.06
CA MET A 552 -8.06 -0.08 23.96
C MET A 552 -9.35 0.60 24.43
N ASP A 553 -10.00 0.11 25.49
CA ASP A 553 -11.31 0.62 25.90
C ASP A 553 -11.30 2.11 26.23
N PRO A 554 -10.30 2.65 26.97
CA PRO A 554 -10.24 4.08 27.22
C PRO A 554 -10.24 4.92 25.93
N LEU A 555 -9.44 4.53 24.93
CA LEU A 555 -9.38 5.21 23.64
C LEU A 555 -10.74 5.20 22.94
N GLY A 556 -11.45 4.08 23.01
CA GLY A 556 -12.81 3.94 22.50
C GLY A 556 -13.83 4.82 23.24
N PHE A 557 -13.74 4.91 24.57
CA PHE A 557 -14.63 5.77 25.37
C PHE A 557 -14.52 7.24 24.97
N GLY A 558 -13.33 7.71 24.61
CA GLY A 558 -13.13 9.07 24.09
C GLY A 558 -13.94 9.39 22.82
N LEU A 559 -14.45 8.37 22.12
CA LEU A 559 -15.24 8.52 20.91
C LEU A 559 -16.73 8.22 21.11
N GLU A 560 -17.20 7.87 22.31
CA GLU A 560 -18.57 7.40 22.52
C GLU A 560 -19.65 8.45 22.30
N ASN A 561 -19.29 9.74 22.29
CA ASN A 561 -20.17 10.82 21.84
C ASN A 561 -20.54 10.72 20.35
N PHE A 562 -19.87 9.87 19.57
CA PHE A 562 -20.28 9.53 18.22
C PHE A 562 -21.12 8.24 18.22
N ASP A 563 -22.34 8.30 17.65
CA ASP A 563 -23.19 7.11 17.48
C ASP A 563 -22.63 6.13 16.43
N GLY A 564 -23.36 5.04 16.17
CA GLY A 564 -22.93 4.00 15.23
C GLY A 564 -22.82 4.44 13.77
N ILE A 565 -23.30 5.64 13.41
CA ILE A 565 -23.18 6.24 12.07
C ILE A 565 -22.42 7.57 12.09
N GLY A 566 -21.68 7.83 13.17
CA GLY A 566 -20.80 8.98 13.32
C GLY A 566 -21.48 10.31 13.65
N ARG A 567 -22.75 10.34 14.10
CA ARG A 567 -23.41 11.57 14.58
C ARG A 567 -23.08 11.86 16.03
N TRP A 568 -23.10 13.13 16.40
CA TRP A 568 -22.91 13.54 17.79
C TRP A 568 -24.13 13.21 18.65
N ARG A 569 -23.89 12.72 19.88
CA ARG A 569 -24.89 12.47 20.91
C ARG A 569 -24.32 12.77 22.31
N GLU A 570 -25.23 13.11 23.23
CA GLU A 570 -24.89 13.41 24.63
C GLU A 570 -25.36 12.32 25.60
N THR A 571 -26.26 11.43 25.16
CA THR A 571 -26.82 10.37 25.99
C THR A 571 -26.73 8.99 25.35
N ASP A 572 -26.61 7.96 26.19
CA ASP A 572 -26.67 6.54 25.87
C ASP A 572 -27.72 5.87 26.77
N SER A 573 -28.72 5.22 26.19
CA SER A 573 -29.81 4.59 26.95
C SER A 573 -30.49 5.54 27.96
N GLY A 574 -30.62 6.82 27.61
CA GLY A 574 -31.20 7.86 28.47
C GLY A 574 -30.28 8.40 29.57
N GLN A 575 -29.05 7.91 29.67
CA GLN A 575 -28.03 8.39 30.63
C GLN A 575 -27.00 9.28 29.93
N PRO A 576 -26.41 10.29 30.60
CA PRO A 576 -25.30 11.06 30.05
C PRO A 576 -24.11 10.17 29.67
N ILE A 577 -23.46 10.46 28.55
CA ILE A 577 -22.25 9.76 28.11
C ILE A 577 -21.05 10.23 28.93
N ASP A 578 -20.36 9.29 29.56
CA ASP A 578 -19.02 9.50 30.12
C ASP A 578 -17.95 9.06 29.11
N SER A 579 -17.36 10.05 28.44
CA SER A 579 -16.29 9.88 27.45
C SER A 579 -14.88 10.00 28.03
N ALA A 580 -14.73 9.96 29.37
CA ALA A 580 -13.43 10.07 30.01
C ALA A 580 -12.61 8.78 29.89
N GLY A 581 -11.33 8.88 29.55
CA GLY A 581 -10.40 7.77 29.47
C GLY A 581 -9.16 7.99 30.31
N ARG A 582 -8.57 6.89 30.79
CA ARG A 582 -7.25 6.86 31.43
C ARG A 582 -6.42 5.74 30.80
N LEU A 583 -5.25 6.08 30.26
CA LEU A 583 -4.30 5.12 29.70
C LEU A 583 -3.35 4.57 30.78
N PRO A 584 -2.71 3.40 30.54
CA PRO A 584 -1.75 2.81 31.49
C PRO A 584 -0.55 3.71 31.82
N ALA A 585 -0.11 4.54 30.87
CA ALA A 585 0.96 5.51 31.10
C ALA A 585 0.54 6.70 31.98
N GLY A 586 -0.75 6.84 32.30
CA GLY A 586 -1.31 7.81 33.23
C GLY A 586 -1.97 9.01 32.56
N GLU A 587 -1.90 9.12 31.23
CA GLU A 587 -2.62 10.13 30.46
C GLU A 587 -4.12 9.99 30.68
N GLN A 588 -4.78 11.14 30.77
CA GLN A 588 -6.21 11.26 30.96
C GLN A 588 -6.77 12.21 29.92
N PHE A 589 -8.01 11.97 29.52
CA PHE A 589 -8.73 12.82 28.57
C PHE A 589 -10.23 12.67 28.81
N SER A 590 -10.98 13.70 28.41
CA SER A 590 -12.43 13.73 28.39
C SER A 590 -12.94 14.04 26.98
N GLY A 591 -13.39 13.00 26.28
CA GLY A 591 -13.95 13.13 24.93
C GLY A 591 -12.92 13.30 23.81
N PRO A 592 -13.40 13.53 22.58
CA PRO A 592 -12.57 13.37 21.38
C PRO A 592 -11.51 14.46 21.20
N ALA A 593 -11.79 15.69 21.66
CA ALA A 593 -10.83 16.79 21.54
C ALA A 593 -9.57 16.54 22.38
N GLU A 594 -9.73 16.15 23.64
CA GLU A 594 -8.60 15.81 24.52
C GLU A 594 -7.94 14.49 24.11
N LEU A 595 -8.69 13.51 23.60
CA LEU A 595 -8.13 12.29 23.03
C LEU A 595 -7.15 12.60 21.89
N LYS A 596 -7.48 13.53 20.98
CA LYS A 596 -6.57 13.94 19.90
C LYS A 596 -5.28 14.55 20.44
N THR A 597 -5.34 15.33 21.52
CA THR A 597 -4.15 15.85 22.21
C THR A 597 -3.28 14.72 22.75
N VAL A 598 -3.88 13.68 23.33
CA VAL A 598 -3.16 12.47 23.77
C VAL A 598 -2.51 11.74 22.59
N LEU A 599 -3.21 11.60 21.46
CA LEU A 599 -2.66 10.99 20.24
C LEU A 599 -1.51 11.81 19.65
N LEU A 600 -1.60 13.14 19.66
CA LEU A 600 -0.51 14.03 19.27
C LEU A 600 0.73 13.86 20.16
N GLY A 601 0.54 13.64 21.47
CA GLY A 601 1.63 13.27 22.38
C GLY A 601 2.36 11.98 21.97
N ARG A 602 1.69 11.11 21.20
CA ARG A 602 2.21 9.86 20.63
C ARG A 602 2.50 9.94 19.13
N GLN A 603 2.63 11.14 18.57
CA GLN A 603 2.88 11.33 17.13
C GLN A 603 4.11 10.57 16.60
N GLY A 604 5.13 10.31 17.42
CA GLY A 604 6.29 9.51 17.01
C GLY A 604 5.93 8.05 16.67
N ASP A 605 5.00 7.46 17.44
CA ASP A 605 4.47 6.12 17.17
C ASP A 605 3.73 6.10 15.83
N PHE A 606 2.87 7.11 15.64
CA PHE A 606 2.09 7.31 14.42
C PHE A 606 2.99 7.51 13.19
N LEU A 607 3.96 8.43 13.24
CA LEU A 607 4.83 8.71 12.10
C LEU A 607 5.65 7.48 11.69
N ASN A 608 6.15 6.71 12.65
CA ASN A 608 6.86 5.46 12.37
C ASN A 608 5.93 4.45 11.69
N HIS A 609 4.76 4.18 12.28
CA HIS A 609 3.80 3.21 11.74
C HIS A 609 3.29 3.61 10.35
N PHE A 610 2.86 4.86 10.19
CA PHE A 610 2.37 5.40 8.94
C PHE A 610 3.44 5.38 7.84
N SER A 611 4.69 5.71 8.18
CA SER A 611 5.81 5.63 7.23
C SER A 611 6.08 4.19 6.79
N ARG A 612 5.99 3.20 7.70
CA ARG A 612 6.09 1.77 7.33
C ARG A 612 4.96 1.35 6.38
N LYS A 613 3.71 1.71 6.70
CA LYS A 613 2.54 1.41 5.88
C LYS A 613 2.70 2.00 4.47
N MET A 614 3.08 3.27 4.36
CA MET A 614 3.26 3.93 3.06
C MET A 614 4.45 3.35 2.28
N LEU A 615 5.55 3.00 2.94
CA LEU A 615 6.68 2.34 2.28
C LEU A 615 6.30 0.96 1.75
N GLY A 616 5.59 0.15 2.54
CA GLY A 616 5.09 -1.16 2.11
C GLY A 616 4.14 -1.06 0.92
N PHE A 617 3.21 -0.09 0.95
CA PHE A 617 2.33 0.21 -0.18
C PHE A 617 3.11 0.61 -1.43
N ALA A 618 4.08 1.52 -1.30
CA ALA A 618 4.88 2.04 -2.42
C ALA A 618 5.78 0.98 -3.05
N LEU A 619 6.35 0.08 -2.25
CA LEU A 619 7.20 -1.01 -2.72
C LEU A 619 6.40 -2.22 -3.23
N GLY A 620 5.12 -2.37 -2.84
CA GLY A 620 4.29 -3.51 -3.24
C GLY A 620 4.82 -4.84 -2.73
N ARG A 621 5.42 -4.85 -1.53
CA ARG A 621 5.93 -6.05 -0.85
C ARG A 621 5.97 -5.87 0.66
N GLU A 622 6.12 -6.99 1.37
CA GLU A 622 6.41 -6.96 2.81
C GLU A 622 7.77 -6.28 3.07
N LEU A 623 7.84 -5.50 4.15
CA LEU A 623 9.06 -4.86 4.59
C LEU A 623 9.97 -5.85 5.30
N ASN A 624 11.27 -5.66 5.13
CA ASN A 624 12.30 -6.44 5.80
C ASN A 624 13.27 -5.50 6.55
N LYS A 625 14.27 -6.08 7.23
CA LYS A 625 15.22 -5.31 8.04
C LYS A 625 16.00 -4.23 7.28
N PHE A 626 16.15 -4.37 5.95
CA PHE A 626 16.84 -3.38 5.12
C PHE A 626 15.99 -2.13 4.83
N ASP A 627 14.68 -2.19 5.08
CA ASP A 627 13.77 -1.07 4.87
C ASP A 627 13.66 -0.14 6.10
N ALA A 628 14.12 -0.59 7.27
CA ALA A 628 14.00 0.15 8.54
C ALA A 628 14.67 1.54 8.49
N CYS A 629 15.84 1.64 7.87
CA CYS A 629 16.58 2.89 7.71
C CYS A 629 15.84 3.93 6.85
N VAL A 630 15.00 3.50 5.88
CA VAL A 630 14.15 4.41 5.09
C VAL A 630 13.06 5.00 5.97
N VAL A 631 12.44 4.17 6.81
CA VAL A 631 11.43 4.60 7.79
C VAL A 631 12.02 5.57 8.80
N GLU A 632 13.16 5.22 9.42
CA GLU A 632 13.85 6.07 10.40
C GLU A 632 14.26 7.42 9.80
N THR A 633 14.82 7.42 8.59
CA THR A 633 15.22 8.64 7.89
C THR A 633 14.01 9.48 7.51
N SER A 634 12.92 8.86 7.05
CA SER A 634 11.67 9.56 6.74
C SER A 634 11.10 10.25 7.98
N VAL A 635 11.04 9.56 9.13
CA VAL A 635 10.55 10.14 10.39
C VAL A 635 11.42 11.31 10.84
N ARG A 636 12.75 11.17 10.79
CA ARG A 636 13.68 12.26 11.12
C ARG A 636 13.48 13.47 10.19
N LYS A 637 13.38 13.23 8.88
CA LYS A 637 13.16 14.29 7.87
C LYS A 637 11.82 14.98 8.04
N LEU A 638 10.77 14.23 8.37
CA LEU A 638 9.47 14.80 8.72
C LEU A 638 9.58 15.74 9.92
N GLN A 639 10.27 15.33 11.00
CA GLN A 639 10.48 16.16 12.18
C GLN A 639 11.26 17.45 11.85
N GLU A 640 12.30 17.37 11.00
CA GLU A 640 13.10 18.52 10.56
C GLU A 640 12.30 19.52 9.69
N ASN A 641 11.24 19.06 9.02
CA ASN A 641 10.50 19.83 8.00
C ASN A 641 9.03 20.07 8.37
N GLY A 642 8.71 20.14 9.67
CA GLY A 642 7.36 20.47 10.14
C GLY A 642 6.28 19.45 9.76
N TYR A 643 6.68 18.18 9.61
CA TYR A 643 5.83 17.02 9.32
C TYR A 643 5.11 17.04 7.97
N GLN A 644 5.57 17.86 7.03
CA GLN A 644 4.96 17.99 5.71
C GLN A 644 4.86 16.64 4.98
N SER A 645 3.66 16.29 4.53
CA SER A 645 3.36 15.00 3.90
C SER A 645 4.20 14.71 2.66
N ARG A 646 4.57 15.73 1.88
CA ARG A 646 5.45 15.59 0.71
C ARG A 646 6.81 15.00 1.05
N ILE A 647 7.35 15.32 2.24
CA ILE A 647 8.67 14.82 2.66
C ILE A 647 8.65 13.30 2.71
N LEU A 648 7.59 12.69 3.24
CA LEU A 648 7.47 11.23 3.26
C LEU A 648 7.48 10.62 1.85
N ILE A 649 6.71 11.21 0.93
CA ILE A 649 6.66 10.75 -0.47
C ILE A 649 8.03 10.86 -1.12
N GLU A 650 8.71 11.98 -0.94
CA GLU A 650 10.03 12.24 -1.50
C GLU A 650 11.11 11.32 -0.94
N GLU A 651 11.12 11.09 0.37
CA GLU A 651 12.08 10.17 1.01
C GLU A 651 11.86 8.73 0.54
N ILE A 652 10.60 8.28 0.41
CA ILE A 652 10.29 6.95 -0.12
C ILE A 652 10.68 6.83 -1.59
N ALA A 653 10.22 7.75 -2.46
CA ALA A 653 10.44 7.67 -3.90
C ALA A 653 11.92 7.83 -4.28
N CYS A 654 12.71 8.52 -3.46
CA CYS A 654 14.15 8.68 -3.66
C CYS A 654 14.99 7.62 -2.93
N SER A 655 14.36 6.75 -2.14
CA SER A 655 15.07 5.73 -1.37
C SER A 655 15.74 4.69 -2.26
N TYR A 656 16.83 4.11 -1.75
CA TYR A 656 17.55 3.05 -2.44
C TYR A 656 16.67 1.84 -2.81
N PRO A 657 15.82 1.26 -1.93
CA PRO A 657 14.92 0.15 -2.31
C PRO A 657 13.82 0.52 -3.30
N PHE A 658 13.46 1.80 -3.41
CA PHE A 658 12.50 2.24 -4.43
C PHE A 658 13.16 2.37 -5.81
N ARG A 659 14.43 2.79 -5.85
CA ARG A 659 15.17 3.06 -7.10
C ARG A 659 16.02 1.89 -7.61
N ASN A 660 16.23 0.88 -6.79
CA ASN A 660 17.07 -0.27 -7.12
C ASN A 660 16.32 -1.58 -6.85
N ARG A 661 16.74 -2.63 -7.54
CA ARG A 661 16.21 -3.98 -7.36
C ARG A 661 17.33 -5.02 -7.41
N TYR A 662 17.19 -6.06 -6.61
CA TYR A 662 18.02 -7.26 -6.72
C TYR A 662 17.54 -8.16 -7.85
N TYR A 663 18.47 -8.56 -8.71
CA TYR A 663 18.29 -9.53 -9.79
C TYR A 663 19.05 -10.80 -9.47
N LYS A 664 18.33 -11.91 -9.42
CA LYS A 664 18.92 -13.24 -9.21
C LYS A 664 19.43 -13.76 -10.55
N LYS A 665 20.56 -14.47 -10.54
CA LYS A 665 21.02 -15.22 -11.72
C LYS A 665 19.91 -16.16 -12.19
N SER A 666 19.38 -15.93 -13.38
CA SER A 666 18.54 -16.91 -14.05
C SER A 666 19.40 -18.16 -14.30
N ASP A 667 18.97 -19.32 -13.83
CA ASP A 667 19.58 -20.57 -14.29
C ASP A 667 19.50 -20.58 -15.82
N PRO A 668 20.57 -20.96 -16.55
CA PRO A 668 20.51 -21.03 -17.99
C PRO A 668 19.30 -21.89 -18.38
N PRO A 669 18.51 -21.49 -19.39
CA PRO A 669 17.43 -22.33 -19.86
C PRO A 669 18.02 -23.71 -20.17
N PRO A 670 17.41 -24.79 -19.65
CA PRO A 670 17.94 -26.12 -19.89
C PRO A 670 18.02 -26.34 -21.39
N ASP A 671 19.20 -26.77 -21.82
CA ASP A 671 19.59 -26.98 -23.22
C ASP A 671 18.41 -27.52 -24.06
N PRO A 672 17.98 -26.82 -25.12
CA PRO A 672 16.91 -27.30 -26.00
C PRO A 672 17.28 -28.63 -26.68
N ALA A 673 18.54 -29.05 -26.66
CA ALA A 673 18.99 -30.36 -27.16
C ALA A 673 18.72 -31.54 -26.18
N GLY A 674 18.21 -31.29 -24.98
CA GLY A 674 18.00 -32.29 -23.93
C GLY A 674 16.54 -32.73 -23.72
N GLY A 675 15.89 -33.31 -24.74
CA GLY A 675 14.82 -34.31 -24.55
C GLY A 675 13.63 -33.99 -23.63
N ARG A 676 13.06 -32.77 -23.65
CA ARG A 676 11.80 -32.46 -22.93
C ARG A 676 10.52 -32.94 -23.61
N GLY A 677 10.55 -33.25 -24.90
CA GLY A 677 9.41 -33.85 -25.59
C GLY A 677 8.99 -35.19 -24.96
N SER A 678 9.95 -35.99 -24.50
CA SER A 678 9.72 -37.32 -23.94
C SER A 678 9.00 -37.29 -22.58
N ARG A 679 9.35 -36.37 -21.67
CA ARG A 679 8.78 -36.34 -20.31
C ARG A 679 7.39 -35.73 -20.25
N LEU A 680 7.08 -34.71 -21.06
CA LEU A 680 5.75 -34.12 -21.12
C LEU A 680 4.76 -35.08 -21.81
N LEU A 681 5.18 -35.75 -22.89
CA LEU A 681 4.38 -36.81 -23.54
C LEU A 681 4.14 -37.98 -22.57
N GLN A 682 5.16 -38.45 -21.85
CA GLN A 682 4.97 -39.51 -20.84
C GLN A 682 4.06 -39.07 -19.67
N ALA A 683 4.11 -37.81 -19.25
CA ALA A 683 3.23 -37.28 -18.21
C ALA A 683 1.77 -37.15 -18.69
N LEU A 684 1.56 -36.64 -19.91
CA LEU A 684 0.24 -36.55 -20.53
C LEU A 684 -0.36 -37.93 -20.83
N GLN A 685 0.47 -38.88 -21.24
CA GLN A 685 0.05 -40.26 -21.51
C GLN A 685 -0.38 -40.97 -20.23
N ARG A 686 0.39 -40.84 -19.12
CA ARG A 686 0.01 -41.32 -17.78
C ARG A 686 -1.25 -40.65 -17.23
N PHE A 687 -1.46 -39.36 -17.55
CA PHE A 687 -2.67 -38.64 -17.15
C PHE A 687 -3.89 -39.14 -17.92
N SER A 688 -3.73 -39.40 -19.24
CA SER A 688 -4.80 -39.97 -20.06
C SER A 688 -5.16 -41.40 -19.67
N GLU A 689 -4.16 -42.23 -19.30
CA GLU A 689 -4.37 -43.60 -18.83
C GLU A 689 -5.14 -43.62 -17.50
N LYS A 690 -4.76 -42.75 -16.55
CA LYS A 690 -5.50 -42.60 -15.28
C LYS A 690 -6.92 -42.06 -15.47
N ALA A 691 -7.13 -41.15 -16.42
CA ALA A 691 -8.46 -40.63 -16.74
C ALA A 691 -9.36 -41.71 -17.37
N ALA A 692 -8.81 -42.55 -18.26
CA ALA A 692 -9.51 -43.68 -18.86
C ALA A 692 -9.85 -44.77 -17.82
N GLU A 693 -8.96 -45.01 -16.86
CA GLU A 693 -9.16 -45.97 -15.77
C GLU A 693 -10.24 -45.49 -14.78
N ALA A 694 -10.25 -44.18 -14.47
CA ALA A 694 -11.30 -43.55 -13.66
C ALA A 694 -12.68 -43.60 -14.35
N GLN A 695 -12.74 -43.36 -15.66
CA GLN A 695 -13.98 -43.49 -16.43
C GLN A 695 -14.50 -44.93 -16.50
N LYS A 696 -13.60 -45.93 -16.66
CA LYS A 696 -13.98 -47.34 -16.59
C LYS A 696 -14.53 -47.73 -15.22
N LYS A 697 -13.93 -47.22 -14.14
CA LYS A 697 -14.39 -47.47 -12.77
C LYS A 697 -15.78 -46.85 -12.51
N ALA A 698 -15.99 -45.61 -12.95
CA ALA A 698 -17.29 -44.95 -12.86
C ALA A 698 -18.38 -45.65 -13.70
N ALA A 699 -18.03 -46.17 -14.88
CA ALA A 699 -18.97 -46.93 -15.71
C ALA A 699 -19.32 -48.30 -15.10
N ALA A 700 -18.35 -48.98 -14.45
CA ALA A 700 -18.58 -50.24 -13.75
C ALA A 700 -19.45 -50.06 -12.49
N GLU A 701 -19.24 -48.98 -11.73
CA GLU A 701 -20.06 -48.62 -10.57
C GLU A 701 -21.49 -48.27 -10.98
N LYS A 702 -21.67 -47.56 -12.11
CA LYS A 702 -23.00 -47.27 -12.67
C LYS A 702 -23.72 -48.54 -13.15
N ALA A 703 -23.03 -49.44 -13.83
CA ALA A 703 -23.59 -50.73 -14.26
C ALA A 703 -23.94 -51.68 -13.09
N ALA A 704 -23.26 -51.54 -11.95
CA ALA A 704 -23.59 -52.27 -10.73
C ALA A 704 -24.86 -51.71 -10.03
N SER A 705 -25.14 -50.42 -10.20
CA SER A 705 -26.33 -49.75 -9.62
C SER A 705 -27.62 -49.95 -10.41
N GLU A 706 -27.54 -50.42 -11.66
CA GLU A 706 -28.69 -50.59 -12.57
C GLU A 706 -29.14 -52.07 -12.73
N LYS A 707 -28.64 -53.00 -11.89
CA LYS A 707 -29.21 -54.36 -11.89
C LYS A 707 -30.64 -54.36 -11.33
N PRO A 708 -31.65 -54.85 -12.07
CA PRO A 708 -33.01 -54.95 -11.56
C PRO A 708 -33.08 -55.92 -10.40
N VAL A 709 -33.77 -55.51 -9.33
CA VAL A 709 -34.27 -56.43 -8.31
C VAL A 709 -35.36 -57.28 -8.97
N GLU A 710 -35.04 -58.53 -9.32
CA GLU A 710 -36.06 -59.55 -9.56
C GLU A 710 -36.78 -59.86 -8.23
N GLN A 711 -38.09 -60.06 -8.35
CA GLN A 711 -39.13 -60.11 -7.30
C GLN A 711 -38.81 -60.96 -6.07
#